data_AF-A0A3N5LYH6-F1
#
_entry.id   AF-A0A3N5LYH6-F1
#
_cell.length_a   1.000
_cell.length_b   1.000
_cell.length_c   1.000
_cell.angle_alpha   90.00
_cell.angle_beta   90.00
_cell.angle_gamma   90.00
#
_symmetry.space_group_name_H-M   'P 1'
#
loop_
_entity.id
_entity.type
_entity.pdbx_description
1 polymer ?
#
loop_
_entity_poly.entity_id
_entity_poly.type
_entity_poly.pdbx_seq_one_letter_code
_entity_poly.pdbx_strand_id
1 'polypeptide(L)'
;MSRYIATRAMRGANALVTEAEMMLQKALAEKGPDTPVSFPNTAYYLPTILGMTGAEVETLGQLKPVLQHARALLHPLPSHQKWTPYLGETLDSGMATLLAAETIEAVRFIYGLQPEPMAGFQLAGGTSYNNGNGHQDHLNGPIDDIQLRSWGIQLVDGRMPGFAAIVGAAKSNEVAVKIVRELQKRNILCFLSGNVNGRSIIHQLAEEGVELGYDTYTVPFGTEPISAIYALGFATRSALTFGGMKGGQAREILLYNKNRVFAFVLALGEVDDLKYAAAAGAINFGFPVIADTVIPEILPTGVTSYEHVVSMPFDEIDGKDDLERAERLVQKCIEVRGVKVKVSDVPVPVPYGSAFEGEVVRKADMRVEFGGKHSRCFEYLYSAPLEEVVDGRVEIVGPDFSEIPPQGNMDMGIVIRVAGRQMQEDFEPVLERQIHYFVNGASGIQHIGQRDIAWIRVSNAAADKGFNLEHFGKILHARYHADFGAIVDKVQVTIFTDPALHAEWLSKARTTYDHRNKRLADLTDDKVEEFYSCTLCVPPGEDIVLPDGSFLPIEELVEKAVDEGLRPVMTLEDAQTTSRSMGELFINPAPEQLVHVALHNGNGLTLTANHKVLVDRFEGLTWVPAGKLLPGERLVDVLPEYTSISNEAPYIIDYLPDDYKISDDEFYALLREWMLSQFSSLSVASDTVNIPYNRLYSALYPRPEFSHQRLSLGEVKEILARLNMDWSSVKKEIRCFQFDTVINRTQLDSEILYLAGLVASDGCVRWRGQGGKSGVFVQFTNSEPALTTRFNQIVSALFNRPATELVVEPKVSRSANLEIIGRRRVTVSLAGNTLLGRLMNGLGIGVPEQEQKWTGYVISSLSNDLIAAYLRGLFDGDGHVTGNRSVYTVRTNLEARHVHLMLKKLGIATYISPIKRGYQVVTSADSDAIHFRERVGSEHPGKRARLDAIEARSDTRHVVRSNSVPLSCGKELAALFDTYPIAVTRLPVDYKTVKAWTTGKSQASKEKLVLVLDALSE
;
A
#
# COMPACT_ATOMS: atom_id res chain seq x y z
N MET A 1 -36.90 -37.32 -10.05
CA MET A 1 -37.10 -35.88 -9.71
C MET A 1 -37.81 -35.79 -8.37
N SER A 2 -37.34 -34.97 -7.43
CA SER A 2 -37.90 -34.86 -6.07
C SER A 2 -39.03 -33.83 -5.97
N ARG A 3 -40.25 -34.26 -5.59
CA ARG A 3 -41.42 -33.35 -5.50
C ARG A 3 -41.24 -32.35 -4.37
N TYR A 4 -40.59 -32.81 -3.31
CA TYR A 4 -40.28 -32.01 -2.14
C TYR A 4 -39.39 -30.82 -2.49
N ILE A 5 -38.28 -31.07 -3.21
CA ILE A 5 -37.35 -30.00 -3.63
C ILE A 5 -38.09 -28.99 -4.52
N ALA A 6 -38.81 -29.46 -5.54
CA ALA A 6 -39.53 -28.57 -6.45
C ALA A 6 -40.58 -27.71 -5.74
N THR A 7 -41.32 -28.30 -4.80
CA THR A 7 -42.32 -27.57 -4.01
C THR A 7 -41.68 -26.49 -3.15
N ARG A 8 -40.57 -26.80 -2.46
CA ARG A 8 -39.87 -25.86 -1.57
C ARG A 8 -39.21 -24.74 -2.38
N ALA A 9 -38.56 -25.07 -3.50
CA ALA A 9 -37.93 -24.11 -4.40
C ALA A 9 -38.97 -23.16 -5.05
N MET A 10 -40.08 -23.67 -5.57
CA MET A 10 -41.13 -22.84 -6.16
C MET A 10 -41.80 -21.95 -5.09
N ARG A 11 -42.01 -22.46 -3.87
CA ARG A 11 -42.55 -21.66 -2.78
C ARG A 11 -41.59 -20.54 -2.35
N GLY A 12 -40.31 -20.85 -2.23
CA GLY A 12 -39.26 -19.86 -1.94
C GLY A 12 -39.14 -18.79 -3.02
N ALA A 13 -39.17 -19.20 -4.30
CA ALA A 13 -39.14 -18.28 -5.44
C ALA A 13 -40.33 -17.30 -5.43
N ASN A 14 -41.55 -17.81 -5.20
CA ASN A 14 -42.74 -16.97 -5.10
C ASN A 14 -42.64 -15.97 -3.95
N ALA A 15 -42.15 -16.40 -2.78
CA ALA A 15 -41.96 -15.54 -1.63
C ALA A 15 -40.93 -14.42 -1.92
N LEU A 16 -39.76 -14.78 -2.45
CA LEU A 16 -38.68 -13.81 -2.68
C LEU A 16 -39.02 -12.82 -3.80
N VAL A 17 -39.67 -13.26 -4.89
CA VAL A 17 -40.12 -12.34 -5.95
C VAL A 17 -41.14 -11.35 -5.41
N THR A 18 -42.07 -11.81 -4.56
CA THR A 18 -43.06 -10.92 -3.92
C THR A 18 -42.37 -9.92 -2.98
N GLU A 19 -41.38 -10.37 -2.21
CA GLU A 19 -40.57 -9.50 -1.35
C GLU A 19 -39.81 -8.44 -2.16
N ALA A 20 -39.14 -8.84 -3.25
CA ALA A 20 -38.42 -7.93 -4.14
C ALA A 20 -39.36 -6.87 -4.75
N GLU A 21 -40.58 -7.26 -5.13
CA GLU A 21 -41.59 -6.31 -5.63
C GLU A 21 -42.01 -5.30 -4.56
N MET A 22 -42.25 -5.74 -3.33
CA MET A 22 -42.61 -4.85 -2.22
C MET A 22 -41.47 -3.88 -1.88
N MET A 23 -40.23 -4.40 -1.82
CA MET A 23 -39.04 -3.57 -1.56
C MET A 23 -38.80 -2.56 -2.68
N LEU A 24 -38.91 -2.98 -3.95
CA LEU A 24 -38.75 -2.08 -5.08
C LEU A 24 -39.84 -1.01 -5.10
N GLN A 25 -41.10 -1.35 -4.85
CA GLN A 25 -42.19 -0.39 -4.77
C GLN A 25 -41.97 0.65 -3.67
N LYS A 26 -41.52 0.21 -2.49
CA LYS A 26 -41.16 1.10 -1.39
C LYS A 26 -40.00 2.02 -1.77
N ALA A 27 -38.92 1.47 -2.33
CA ALA A 27 -37.76 2.25 -2.75
C ALA A 27 -38.11 3.28 -3.82
N LEU A 28 -38.97 2.92 -4.79
CA LEU A 28 -39.45 3.83 -5.82
C LEU A 28 -40.27 4.98 -5.25
N ALA A 29 -41.08 4.72 -4.23
CA ALA A 29 -41.88 5.73 -3.55
C ALA A 29 -41.01 6.67 -2.70
N GLU A 30 -39.96 6.16 -2.04
CA GLU A 30 -39.12 6.93 -1.11
C GLU A 30 -37.96 7.68 -1.79
N LYS A 31 -37.30 7.05 -2.78
CA LYS A 31 -36.09 7.56 -3.42
C LYS A 31 -36.33 8.10 -4.82
N GLY A 32 -37.41 7.65 -5.48
CA GLY A 32 -37.76 8.03 -6.85
C GLY A 32 -37.10 7.16 -7.93
N PRO A 33 -37.71 7.08 -9.13
CA PRO A 33 -37.29 6.16 -10.20
C PRO A 33 -35.91 6.46 -10.80
N ASP A 34 -35.46 7.71 -10.76
CA ASP A 34 -34.17 8.15 -11.34
C ASP A 34 -32.98 7.95 -10.40
N THR A 35 -33.20 7.35 -9.22
CA THR A 35 -32.13 7.03 -8.27
C THR A 35 -31.11 6.10 -8.93
N PRO A 36 -29.81 6.47 -8.96
CA PRO A 36 -28.77 5.61 -9.52
C PRO A 36 -28.65 4.28 -8.78
N VAL A 37 -28.43 3.21 -9.53
CA VAL A 37 -28.20 1.86 -9.04
C VAL A 37 -26.89 1.37 -9.64
N SER A 38 -25.94 1.00 -8.78
CA SER A 38 -24.70 0.38 -9.20
C SER A 38 -24.11 -0.49 -8.09
N PHE A 39 -23.48 -1.58 -8.49
CA PHE A 39 -22.52 -2.27 -7.64
C PHE A 39 -21.15 -1.58 -7.75
N PRO A 40 -20.31 -1.68 -6.71
CA PRO A 40 -18.96 -1.08 -6.70
C PRO A 40 -18.08 -1.64 -7.82
N ASN A 41 -17.31 -0.75 -8.48
CA ASN A 41 -16.18 -1.09 -9.36
C ASN A 41 -16.47 -2.21 -10.39
N THR A 42 -17.68 -2.22 -10.95
CA THR A 42 -18.07 -3.15 -12.01
C THR A 42 -18.51 -2.38 -13.25
N ALA A 43 -18.02 -2.81 -14.41
CA ALA A 43 -18.47 -2.35 -15.72
C ALA A 43 -19.70 -3.14 -16.21
N TYR A 44 -20.18 -4.11 -15.43
CA TYR A 44 -21.23 -5.06 -15.80
C TYR A 44 -22.56 -4.80 -15.09
N TYR A 45 -22.83 -3.55 -14.68
CA TYR A 45 -24.11 -3.15 -14.05
C TYR A 45 -24.48 -4.09 -12.88
N LEU A 46 -25.68 -4.67 -12.92
CA LEU A 46 -26.10 -5.81 -12.10
C LEU A 46 -25.82 -7.11 -12.89
N PRO A 47 -24.75 -7.86 -12.55
CA PRO A 47 -24.18 -8.80 -13.50
C PRO A 47 -25.07 -9.99 -13.86
N THR A 48 -25.84 -10.52 -12.92
CA THR A 48 -26.72 -11.66 -13.17
C THR A 48 -27.88 -11.25 -14.08
N ILE A 49 -28.50 -10.10 -13.79
CA ILE A 49 -29.55 -9.48 -14.59
C ILE A 49 -29.03 -9.17 -16.00
N LEU A 50 -27.86 -8.53 -16.12
CA LEU A 50 -27.23 -8.24 -17.41
C LEU A 50 -26.98 -9.52 -18.20
N GLY A 51 -26.38 -10.53 -17.57
CA GLY A 51 -26.07 -11.80 -18.23
C GLY A 51 -27.31 -12.52 -18.74
N MET A 52 -28.34 -12.62 -17.90
CA MET A 52 -29.54 -13.41 -18.22
C MET A 52 -30.55 -12.67 -19.10
N THR A 53 -30.66 -11.35 -18.97
CA THR A 53 -31.72 -10.56 -19.65
C THR A 53 -31.18 -9.56 -20.66
N GLY A 54 -29.89 -9.19 -20.58
CA GLY A 54 -29.30 -8.12 -21.39
C GLY A 54 -29.66 -6.72 -20.92
N ALA A 55 -30.38 -6.57 -19.80
CA ALA A 55 -30.76 -5.27 -19.26
C ALA A 55 -29.58 -4.58 -18.57
N GLU A 56 -29.20 -3.40 -19.07
CA GLU A 56 -28.25 -2.49 -18.46
C GLU A 56 -28.99 -1.61 -17.43
N VAL A 57 -28.97 -2.04 -16.17
CA VAL A 57 -29.67 -1.35 -15.08
C VAL A 57 -28.76 -0.33 -14.43
N GLU A 58 -29.08 0.95 -14.62
CA GLU A 58 -28.42 2.13 -14.08
C GLU A 58 -29.31 2.89 -13.08
N THR A 59 -30.63 2.72 -13.14
CA THR A 59 -31.59 3.42 -12.28
C THR A 59 -32.62 2.48 -11.67
N LEU A 60 -33.17 2.90 -10.53
CA LEU A 60 -34.14 2.12 -9.77
C LEU A 60 -35.41 1.81 -10.59
N GLY A 61 -35.83 2.72 -11.47
CA GLY A 61 -36.97 2.52 -12.36
C GLY A 61 -36.81 1.36 -13.34
N GLN A 62 -35.57 1.04 -13.75
CA GLN A 62 -35.25 -0.01 -14.71
C GLN A 62 -35.36 -1.43 -14.13
N LEU A 63 -35.47 -1.58 -12.80
CA LEU A 63 -35.69 -2.87 -12.15
C LEU A 63 -37.13 -3.40 -12.30
N LYS A 64 -38.10 -2.53 -12.63
CA LYS A 64 -39.50 -2.94 -12.85
C LYS A 64 -39.66 -4.01 -13.95
N PRO A 65 -39.15 -3.81 -15.18
CA PRO A 65 -39.26 -4.83 -16.23
C PRO A 65 -38.51 -6.12 -15.86
N VAL A 66 -37.43 -6.04 -15.08
CA VAL A 66 -36.69 -7.21 -14.58
C VAL A 66 -37.56 -8.07 -13.66
N LEU A 67 -38.23 -7.46 -12.67
CA LEU A 67 -39.15 -8.20 -11.79
C LEU A 67 -40.39 -8.73 -12.52
N GLN A 68 -40.89 -8.01 -13.53
CA GLN A 68 -41.97 -8.53 -14.38
C GLN A 68 -41.53 -9.80 -15.12
N HIS A 69 -40.30 -9.82 -15.64
CA HIS A 69 -39.73 -11.02 -16.24
C HIS A 69 -39.54 -12.15 -15.22
N ALA A 70 -39.01 -11.85 -14.03
CA ALA A 70 -38.90 -12.83 -12.95
C ALA A 70 -40.26 -13.43 -12.57
N ARG A 71 -41.32 -12.61 -12.52
CA ARG A 71 -42.68 -13.08 -12.24
C ARG A 71 -43.23 -14.01 -13.32
N ALA A 72 -42.89 -13.75 -14.59
CA ALA A 72 -43.30 -14.60 -15.71
C ALA A 72 -42.65 -16.00 -15.69
N LEU A 73 -41.53 -16.16 -14.97
CA LEU A 73 -40.83 -17.43 -14.77
C LEU A 73 -41.36 -18.24 -13.58
N LEU A 74 -42.28 -17.70 -12.79
CA LEU A 74 -42.87 -18.41 -11.65
C LEU A 74 -43.93 -19.42 -12.12
N HIS A 75 -43.84 -20.63 -11.56
CA HIS A 75 -44.76 -21.72 -11.85
C HIS A 75 -45.61 -22.09 -10.62
N PRO A 76 -46.82 -22.69 -10.83
CA PRO A 76 -47.63 -23.18 -9.72
C PRO A 76 -46.96 -24.36 -9.00
N LEU A 77 -47.28 -24.54 -7.72
CA LEU A 77 -46.73 -25.66 -6.94
C LEU A 77 -47.15 -27.01 -7.54
N PRO A 78 -46.28 -28.05 -7.48
CA PRO A 78 -46.61 -29.36 -8.03
C PRO A 78 -47.83 -29.98 -7.35
N SER A 79 -48.70 -30.62 -8.12
CA SER A 79 -49.90 -31.26 -7.59
C SER A 79 -49.56 -32.42 -6.64
N HIS A 80 -50.44 -32.67 -5.66
CA HIS A 80 -50.24 -33.76 -4.71
C HIS A 80 -50.36 -35.17 -5.33
N GLN A 81 -51.00 -35.30 -6.51
CA GLN A 81 -51.23 -36.57 -7.22
C GLN A 81 -51.10 -36.39 -8.74
N LYS A 82 -50.53 -37.39 -9.43
CA LYS A 82 -50.37 -37.45 -10.90
C LYS A 82 -49.67 -36.21 -11.51
N TRP A 83 -48.52 -35.83 -10.96
CA TRP A 83 -47.73 -34.69 -11.43
C TRP A 83 -46.78 -35.06 -12.59
N THR A 84 -46.49 -34.08 -13.45
CA THR A 84 -45.48 -34.16 -14.52
C THR A 84 -44.07 -33.91 -13.99
N PRO A 85 -43.00 -34.31 -14.72
CA PRO A 85 -41.64 -33.94 -14.36
C PRO A 85 -41.45 -32.41 -14.38
N TYR A 86 -41.01 -31.83 -13.26
CA TYR A 86 -40.96 -30.38 -13.00
C TYR A 86 -39.55 -29.79 -12.98
N LEU A 87 -38.54 -30.45 -13.56
CA LEU A 87 -37.16 -29.93 -13.50
C LEU A 87 -37.09 -28.55 -14.16
N GLY A 88 -37.62 -28.39 -15.39
CA GLY A 88 -37.65 -27.10 -16.08
C GLY A 88 -38.37 -26.02 -15.26
N GLU A 89 -39.57 -26.30 -14.76
CA GLU A 89 -40.36 -25.36 -13.94
C GLU A 89 -39.65 -24.97 -12.64
N THR A 90 -38.94 -25.91 -12.01
CA THR A 90 -38.12 -25.67 -10.81
C THR A 90 -36.94 -24.77 -11.13
N LEU A 91 -36.30 -25.00 -12.28
CA LEU A 91 -35.16 -24.22 -12.76
C LEU A 91 -35.56 -22.80 -13.18
N ASP A 92 -36.71 -22.62 -13.84
CA ASP A 92 -37.28 -21.30 -14.15
C ASP A 92 -37.55 -20.52 -12.87
N SER A 93 -38.17 -21.17 -11.87
CA SER A 93 -38.40 -20.57 -10.55
C SER A 93 -37.09 -20.24 -9.84
N GLY A 94 -36.06 -21.06 -10.00
CA GLY A 94 -34.71 -20.77 -9.54
C GLY A 94 -34.13 -19.53 -10.20
N MET A 95 -34.27 -19.37 -11.52
CA MET A 95 -33.83 -18.17 -12.24
C MET A 95 -34.58 -16.91 -11.78
N ALA A 96 -35.90 -17.01 -11.58
CA ALA A 96 -36.71 -15.93 -11.00
C ALA A 96 -36.17 -15.50 -9.63
N THR A 97 -35.74 -16.46 -8.81
CA THR A 97 -35.15 -16.21 -7.50
C THR A 97 -33.84 -15.42 -7.61
N LEU A 98 -32.98 -15.75 -8.59
CA LEU A 98 -31.72 -15.03 -8.78
C LEU A 98 -31.93 -13.57 -9.19
N LEU A 99 -32.87 -13.33 -10.12
CA LEU A 99 -33.22 -11.97 -10.55
C LEU A 99 -33.82 -11.15 -9.39
N ALA A 100 -34.66 -11.76 -8.56
CA ALA A 100 -35.21 -11.13 -7.37
C ALA A 100 -34.13 -10.85 -6.31
N ALA A 101 -33.20 -11.78 -6.09
CA ALA A 101 -32.11 -11.63 -5.14
C ALA A 101 -31.18 -10.46 -5.51
N GLU A 102 -30.76 -10.37 -6.77
CA GLU A 102 -29.88 -9.28 -7.22
C GLU A 102 -30.61 -7.92 -7.17
N THR A 103 -31.92 -7.91 -7.44
CA THR A 103 -32.76 -6.73 -7.28
C THR A 103 -32.83 -6.27 -5.82
N ILE A 104 -33.02 -7.20 -4.87
CA ILE A 104 -33.06 -6.87 -3.44
C ILE A 104 -31.71 -6.33 -2.97
N GLU A 105 -30.59 -6.96 -3.34
CA GLU A 105 -29.26 -6.49 -2.95
C GLU A 105 -28.97 -5.10 -3.57
N ALA A 106 -29.34 -4.86 -4.82
CA ALA A 106 -29.25 -3.53 -5.44
C ALA A 106 -30.05 -2.47 -4.67
N VAL A 107 -31.26 -2.80 -4.20
CA VAL A 107 -32.05 -1.90 -3.34
C VAL A 107 -31.37 -1.71 -1.98
N ARG A 108 -30.80 -2.75 -1.38
CA ARG A 108 -30.08 -2.66 -0.10
C ARG A 108 -28.86 -1.74 -0.17
N PHE A 109 -28.14 -1.73 -1.29
CA PHE A 109 -27.06 -0.77 -1.54
C PHE A 109 -27.54 0.69 -1.50
N ILE A 110 -28.70 0.99 -2.07
CA ILE A 110 -29.29 2.35 -2.05
C ILE A 110 -29.60 2.80 -0.61
N TYR A 111 -29.95 1.86 0.26
CA TYR A 111 -30.21 2.13 1.67
C TYR A 111 -28.96 2.06 2.56
N GLY A 112 -27.77 1.80 1.99
CA GLY A 112 -26.53 1.64 2.77
C GLY A 112 -26.53 0.40 3.68
N LEU A 113 -27.32 -0.62 3.34
CA LEU A 113 -27.36 -1.90 4.05
C LEU A 113 -26.34 -2.91 3.51
N GLN A 114 -25.75 -2.60 2.35
CA GLN A 114 -24.72 -3.39 1.69
C GLN A 114 -23.52 -2.48 1.30
N PRO A 115 -22.27 -2.97 1.38
CA PRO A 115 -21.89 -4.27 1.94
C PRO A 115 -22.32 -4.42 3.41
N GLU A 116 -22.65 -5.63 3.83
CA GLU A 116 -23.26 -5.86 5.15
C GLU A 116 -22.30 -5.42 6.29
N PRO A 117 -22.74 -4.52 7.20
CA PRO A 117 -21.91 -4.12 8.33
C PRO A 117 -21.70 -5.26 9.34
N MET A 118 -20.47 -5.43 9.79
CA MET A 118 -20.06 -6.36 10.84
C MET A 118 -18.97 -5.73 11.70
N ALA A 119 -19.34 -5.12 12.82
CA ALA A 119 -18.41 -4.40 13.70
C ALA A 119 -17.28 -5.29 14.22
N GLY A 120 -16.05 -4.76 14.20
CA GLY A 120 -14.82 -5.46 14.60
C GLY A 120 -14.27 -6.43 13.56
N PHE A 121 -14.88 -6.51 12.38
CA PHE A 121 -14.43 -7.41 11.31
C PHE A 121 -13.41 -6.72 10.39
N GLN A 122 -12.33 -7.42 10.07
CA GLN A 122 -11.26 -6.93 9.20
C GLN A 122 -11.03 -7.91 8.05
N LEU A 123 -11.09 -7.38 6.82
CA LEU A 123 -10.82 -8.14 5.60
C LEU A 123 -9.34 -8.07 5.20
N ALA A 124 -8.78 -9.22 4.87
CA ALA A 124 -7.47 -9.37 4.23
C ALA A 124 -7.61 -9.21 2.71
N GLY A 125 -7.75 -7.96 2.29
CA GLY A 125 -8.12 -7.61 0.92
C GLY A 125 -9.61 -7.81 0.65
N GLY A 126 -10.20 -6.91 -0.14
CA GLY A 126 -11.62 -6.93 -0.48
C GLY A 126 -11.97 -5.81 -1.47
N THR A 127 -13.23 -5.75 -1.90
CA THR A 127 -13.70 -4.70 -2.81
C THR A 127 -13.46 -3.31 -2.23
N SER A 128 -12.76 -2.44 -2.95
CA SER A 128 -12.50 -1.06 -2.52
C SER A 128 -13.68 -0.13 -2.83
N TYR A 129 -14.35 0.44 -1.83
CA TYR A 129 -15.43 1.41 -2.07
C TYR A 129 -14.93 2.83 -1.78
N ASN A 130 -14.71 3.67 -2.80
CA ASN A 130 -14.43 5.13 -2.80
C ASN A 130 -13.61 5.79 -1.66
N ASN A 131 -12.95 5.05 -0.74
CA ASN A 131 -12.13 5.52 0.37
C ASN A 131 -11.29 4.36 0.98
N GLY A 132 -10.33 3.82 0.22
CA GLY A 132 -9.30 2.89 0.72
C GLY A 132 -9.54 1.40 0.45
N ASN A 133 -8.46 0.62 0.58
CA ASN A 133 -8.48 -0.85 0.45
C ASN A 133 -8.88 -1.48 1.80
N GLY A 134 -9.96 -2.28 1.80
CA GLY A 134 -10.41 -3.07 2.95
C GLY A 134 -11.14 -2.24 4.01
N HIS A 135 -12.47 -2.32 4.03
CA HIS A 135 -13.24 -1.76 5.13
C HIS A 135 -12.91 -2.46 6.44
N GLN A 136 -12.70 -1.67 7.49
CA GLN A 136 -13.02 -2.11 8.85
C GLN A 136 -14.55 -2.11 8.99
N ASP A 137 -15.06 -3.08 9.74
CA ASP A 137 -16.46 -3.18 10.15
C ASP A 137 -17.49 -3.61 9.08
N HIS A 138 -17.07 -4.19 7.95
CA HIS A 138 -18.00 -4.65 6.89
C HIS A 138 -17.55 -5.98 6.24
N LEU A 139 -18.52 -6.74 5.74
CA LEU A 139 -18.28 -7.88 4.85
C LEU A 139 -17.95 -7.42 3.42
N ASN A 140 -17.58 -8.33 2.51
CA ASN A 140 -17.07 -7.93 1.20
C ASN A 140 -18.16 -7.40 0.26
N GLY A 141 -19.34 -8.03 0.27
CA GLY A 141 -20.34 -7.84 -0.77
C GLY A 141 -19.83 -8.30 -2.15
N PRO A 142 -20.30 -7.71 -3.27
CA PRO A 142 -19.91 -8.11 -4.62
C PRO A 142 -18.42 -7.85 -4.87
N ILE A 143 -17.75 -8.81 -5.52
CA ILE A 143 -16.34 -8.71 -5.93
C ILE A 143 -16.18 -7.67 -7.03
N ASP A 144 -15.13 -6.85 -7.04
CA ASP A 144 -14.86 -5.90 -8.13
C ASP A 144 -14.26 -6.55 -9.39
N ASP A 145 -14.30 -5.82 -10.51
CA ASP A 145 -13.81 -6.34 -11.80
C ASP A 145 -12.28 -6.42 -11.88
N ILE A 146 -11.55 -5.68 -11.03
CA ILE A 146 -10.08 -5.74 -10.99
C ILE A 146 -9.66 -7.10 -10.44
N GLN A 147 -10.24 -7.50 -9.31
CA GLN A 147 -9.98 -8.79 -8.68
C GLN A 147 -10.46 -9.94 -9.55
N LEU A 148 -11.64 -9.82 -10.19
CA LEU A 148 -12.12 -10.81 -11.16
C LEU A 148 -11.08 -11.06 -12.26
N ARG A 149 -10.48 -9.99 -12.82
CA ARG A 149 -9.44 -10.12 -13.85
C ARG A 149 -8.17 -10.78 -13.32
N SER A 150 -7.77 -10.48 -12.09
CA SER A 150 -6.62 -11.09 -11.43
C SER A 150 -6.77 -12.62 -11.29
N TRP A 151 -7.89 -13.08 -10.71
CA TRP A 151 -8.16 -14.52 -10.56
C TRP A 151 -8.52 -15.21 -11.87
N GLY A 152 -9.10 -14.49 -12.82
CA GLY A 152 -9.51 -15.03 -14.11
C GLY A 152 -8.41 -15.74 -14.88
N ILE A 153 -7.18 -15.24 -14.81
CA ILE A 153 -6.02 -15.89 -15.44
C ILE A 153 -5.78 -17.27 -14.82
N GLN A 154 -5.86 -17.37 -13.48
CA GLN A 154 -5.67 -18.62 -12.74
C GLN A 154 -6.80 -19.63 -12.96
N LEU A 155 -8.03 -19.14 -13.16
CA LEU A 155 -9.18 -19.96 -13.52
C LEU A 155 -9.03 -20.56 -14.93
N VAL A 156 -8.41 -19.81 -15.87
CA VAL A 156 -8.21 -20.24 -17.26
C VAL A 156 -7.03 -21.21 -17.40
N ASP A 157 -5.92 -20.96 -16.71
CA ASP A 157 -4.72 -21.81 -16.77
C ASP A 157 -4.78 -23.05 -15.85
N GLY A 158 -5.80 -23.12 -14.98
CA GLY A 158 -6.11 -24.26 -14.13
C GLY A 158 -5.38 -24.28 -12.78
N ARG A 159 -4.62 -23.23 -12.43
CA ARG A 159 -4.03 -23.06 -11.09
C ARG A 159 -5.08 -22.88 -9.99
N MET A 160 -6.20 -22.24 -10.34
CA MET A 160 -7.40 -22.15 -9.51
C MET A 160 -8.49 -23.00 -10.17
N PRO A 161 -8.81 -24.21 -9.64
CA PRO A 161 -9.71 -25.12 -10.34
C PRO A 161 -11.15 -24.59 -10.44
N GLY A 162 -11.59 -23.77 -9.48
CA GLY A 162 -12.94 -23.23 -9.39
C GLY A 162 -13.23 -22.67 -8.01
N PHE A 163 -14.51 -22.60 -7.63
CA PHE A 163 -14.92 -22.06 -6.33
C PHE A 163 -15.99 -22.92 -5.62
N ALA A 164 -16.01 -22.89 -4.29
CA ALA A 164 -17.03 -23.46 -3.44
C ALA A 164 -17.92 -22.35 -2.88
N ALA A 165 -19.21 -22.37 -3.23
CA ALA A 165 -20.21 -21.48 -2.61
C ALA A 165 -20.75 -22.15 -1.35
N ILE A 166 -20.25 -21.74 -0.18
CA ILE A 166 -20.62 -22.30 1.12
C ILE A 166 -21.75 -21.45 1.70
N VAL A 167 -22.89 -22.08 1.98
CA VAL A 167 -24.12 -21.41 2.41
C VAL A 167 -24.61 -21.98 3.74
N GLY A 168 -24.62 -21.18 4.81
CA GLY A 168 -25.13 -21.59 6.13
C GLY A 168 -24.07 -21.65 7.22
N ALA A 169 -24.15 -22.65 8.10
CA ALA A 169 -23.20 -22.84 9.21
C ALA A 169 -22.87 -24.32 9.40
N ALA A 170 -21.60 -24.61 9.62
CA ALA A 170 -21.11 -25.94 9.91
C ALA A 170 -21.52 -26.39 11.32
N LYS A 171 -21.43 -27.69 11.59
CA LYS A 171 -21.73 -28.30 12.90
C LYS A 171 -20.98 -27.65 14.08
N SER A 172 -19.70 -27.31 13.89
CA SER A 172 -18.86 -26.63 14.89
C SER A 172 -17.86 -25.67 14.21
N ASN A 173 -17.20 -24.82 15.01
CA ASN A 173 -16.19 -23.89 14.50
C ASN A 173 -14.98 -24.65 13.90
N GLU A 174 -14.52 -25.72 14.56
CA GLU A 174 -13.38 -26.52 14.09
C GLU A 174 -13.69 -27.22 12.75
N VAL A 175 -14.94 -27.67 12.57
CA VAL A 175 -15.41 -28.24 11.31
C VAL A 175 -15.44 -27.18 10.21
N ALA A 176 -15.89 -25.95 10.50
CA ALA A 176 -15.86 -24.84 9.54
C ALA A 176 -14.42 -24.54 9.09
N VAL A 177 -13.48 -24.42 10.03
CA VAL A 177 -12.06 -24.20 9.74
C VAL A 177 -11.50 -25.33 8.89
N LYS A 178 -11.78 -26.59 9.24
CA LYS A 178 -11.30 -27.75 8.48
C LYS A 178 -11.84 -27.77 7.05
N ILE A 179 -13.13 -27.50 6.83
CA ILE A 179 -13.72 -27.42 5.48
C ILE A 179 -12.98 -26.37 4.63
N VAL A 180 -12.84 -25.15 5.13
CA VAL A 180 -12.19 -24.06 4.39
C VAL A 180 -10.72 -24.37 4.12
N ARG A 181 -9.97 -24.86 5.12
CA ARG A 181 -8.56 -25.20 4.96
C ARG A 181 -8.35 -26.33 3.94
N GLU A 182 -9.24 -27.33 3.91
CA GLU A 182 -9.17 -28.40 2.90
C GLU A 182 -9.47 -27.89 1.48
N LEU A 183 -10.34 -26.89 1.32
CA LEU A 183 -10.57 -26.23 0.03
C LEU A 183 -9.38 -25.34 -0.38
N GLN A 184 -8.81 -24.58 0.55
CA GLN A 184 -7.62 -23.74 0.33
C GLN A 184 -6.39 -24.56 -0.09
N LYS A 185 -6.12 -25.69 0.58
CA LYS A 185 -5.03 -26.63 0.19
C LYS A 185 -5.12 -27.11 -1.26
N ARG A 186 -6.33 -27.06 -1.82
CA ARG A 186 -6.66 -27.51 -3.18
C ARG A 186 -6.79 -26.33 -4.15
N ASN A 187 -6.42 -25.12 -3.70
CA ASN A 187 -6.54 -23.86 -4.41
C ASN A 187 -7.98 -23.57 -4.89
N ILE A 188 -8.99 -24.03 -4.14
CA ILE A 188 -10.41 -23.76 -4.45
C ILE A 188 -10.84 -22.51 -3.70
N LEU A 189 -11.30 -21.51 -4.45
CA LEU A 189 -11.80 -20.24 -3.93
C LEU A 189 -13.07 -20.48 -3.10
N CYS A 190 -13.18 -19.90 -1.91
CA CYS A 190 -14.31 -20.09 -1.01
C CYS A 190 -15.16 -18.82 -0.95
N PHE A 191 -16.45 -18.95 -1.25
CA PHE A 191 -17.44 -17.88 -1.13
C PHE A 191 -18.38 -18.19 0.01
N LEU A 192 -18.33 -17.39 1.07
CA LEU A 192 -19.06 -17.63 2.31
C LEU A 192 -20.32 -16.78 2.35
N SER A 193 -21.47 -17.41 2.56
CA SER A 193 -22.74 -16.71 2.69
C SER A 193 -23.72 -17.43 3.62
N GLY A 194 -24.77 -16.74 4.03
CA GLY A 194 -25.91 -17.37 4.71
C GLY A 194 -25.69 -17.78 6.15
N ASN A 195 -26.81 -18.14 6.79
CA ASN A 195 -26.86 -18.54 8.18
C ASN A 195 -27.86 -19.69 8.40
N VAL A 196 -27.80 -20.28 9.58
CA VAL A 196 -28.76 -21.23 10.14
C VAL A 196 -29.11 -20.70 11.53
N ASN A 197 -30.37 -20.30 11.72
CA ASN A 197 -30.85 -19.72 12.99
C ASN A 197 -29.98 -18.55 13.51
N GLY A 198 -29.54 -17.67 12.60
CA GLY A 198 -28.69 -16.51 12.93
C GLY A 198 -27.20 -16.81 13.05
N ARG A 199 -26.78 -18.08 13.00
CA ARG A 199 -25.35 -18.46 12.98
C ARG A 199 -24.87 -18.67 11.56
N SER A 200 -23.75 -18.04 11.18
CA SER A 200 -23.14 -18.13 9.84
C SER A 200 -21.75 -18.75 9.96
N ILE A 201 -21.28 -19.42 8.91
CA ILE A 201 -19.90 -19.88 8.80
C ILE A 201 -18.90 -18.72 8.92
N ILE A 202 -19.28 -17.51 8.52
CA ILE A 202 -18.45 -16.31 8.67
C ILE A 202 -18.14 -16.05 10.16
N HIS A 203 -19.15 -16.14 11.03
CA HIS A 203 -18.96 -16.03 12.48
C HIS A 203 -18.04 -17.14 13.01
N GLN A 204 -18.21 -18.37 12.53
CA GLN A 204 -17.43 -19.53 12.98
C GLN A 204 -15.94 -19.38 12.65
N LEU A 205 -15.61 -18.85 11.47
CA LEU A 205 -14.23 -18.66 11.04
C LEU A 205 -13.59 -17.44 11.70
N ALA A 206 -14.34 -16.35 11.87
CA ALA A 206 -13.87 -15.14 12.53
C ALA A 206 -13.49 -15.39 13.99
N GLU A 207 -14.29 -16.18 14.73
CA GLU A 207 -14.02 -16.53 16.13
C GLU A 207 -12.75 -17.38 16.30
N GLU A 208 -12.40 -18.19 15.31
CA GLU A 208 -11.17 -19.00 15.31
C GLU A 208 -9.96 -18.22 14.78
N GLY A 209 -10.10 -16.91 14.55
CA GLY A 209 -9.03 -16.05 14.04
C GLY A 209 -8.59 -16.42 12.62
N VAL A 210 -9.47 -17.02 11.82
CA VAL A 210 -9.16 -17.27 10.40
C VAL A 210 -9.27 -15.96 9.64
N GLU A 211 -8.18 -15.58 8.99
CA GLU A 211 -8.13 -14.40 8.14
C GLU A 211 -8.95 -14.63 6.84
N LEU A 212 -9.89 -13.72 6.58
CA LEU A 212 -10.85 -13.80 5.47
C LEU A 212 -10.66 -12.61 4.52
N GLY A 213 -10.70 -12.87 3.21
CA GLY A 213 -10.56 -11.84 2.19
C GLY A 213 -10.04 -12.37 0.86
N TYR A 214 -9.61 -11.46 0.00
CA TYR A 214 -9.04 -11.78 -1.31
C TYR A 214 -7.70 -12.49 -1.19
N ASP A 215 -6.88 -12.09 -0.22
CA ASP A 215 -5.53 -12.62 -0.07
C ASP A 215 -5.56 -14.10 0.34
N THR A 216 -6.59 -14.53 1.07
CA THR A 216 -6.74 -15.91 1.56
C THR A 216 -7.70 -16.77 0.73
N TYR A 217 -8.15 -16.30 -0.44
CA TYR A 217 -9.17 -16.95 -1.28
C TYR A 217 -10.44 -17.36 -0.52
N THR A 218 -10.81 -16.60 0.50
CA THR A 218 -11.97 -16.91 1.36
C THR A 218 -12.80 -15.65 1.54
N VAL A 219 -13.72 -15.41 0.61
CA VAL A 219 -14.46 -14.14 0.49
C VAL A 219 -15.78 -14.22 1.26
N PRO A 220 -16.00 -13.40 2.30
CA PRO A 220 -17.26 -13.37 3.02
C PRO A 220 -18.24 -12.38 2.38
N PHE A 221 -19.30 -12.89 1.76
CA PHE A 221 -20.27 -12.08 1.01
C PHE A 221 -21.34 -11.42 1.88
N GLY A 222 -21.90 -12.15 2.84
CA GLY A 222 -23.01 -11.70 3.68
C GLY A 222 -23.51 -12.80 4.59
N THR A 223 -24.09 -12.47 5.74
CA THR A 223 -24.60 -13.48 6.68
C THR A 223 -25.97 -14.01 6.26
N GLU A 224 -26.65 -13.38 5.31
CA GLU A 224 -27.93 -13.84 4.77
C GLU A 224 -27.78 -14.74 3.54
N PRO A 225 -28.66 -15.75 3.34
CA PRO A 225 -28.57 -16.65 2.18
C PRO A 225 -28.70 -15.93 0.83
N ILE A 226 -29.33 -14.75 0.81
CA ILE A 226 -29.52 -13.95 -0.40
C ILE A 226 -28.21 -13.45 -1.02
N SER A 227 -27.19 -13.21 -0.20
CA SER A 227 -25.87 -12.72 -0.63
C SER A 227 -25.07 -13.76 -1.42
N ALA A 228 -25.54 -15.02 -1.48
CA ALA A 228 -25.03 -16.02 -2.41
C ALA A 228 -25.18 -15.58 -3.89
N ILE A 229 -26.05 -14.60 -4.19
CA ILE A 229 -26.17 -14.00 -5.52
C ILE A 229 -24.86 -13.43 -6.04
N TYR A 230 -23.99 -12.91 -5.16
CA TYR A 230 -22.69 -12.37 -5.58
C TYR A 230 -21.76 -13.45 -6.16
N ALA A 231 -21.85 -14.71 -5.71
CA ALA A 231 -21.13 -15.84 -6.30
C ALA A 231 -21.56 -16.10 -7.76
N LEU A 232 -22.86 -16.01 -8.01
CA LEU A 232 -23.44 -16.22 -9.34
C LEU A 232 -23.19 -15.01 -10.26
N GLY A 233 -23.16 -13.80 -9.70
CA GLY A 233 -22.69 -12.60 -10.39
C GLY A 233 -21.21 -12.69 -10.80
N PHE A 234 -20.35 -13.25 -9.95
CA PHE A 234 -18.94 -13.54 -10.29
C PHE A 234 -18.83 -14.57 -11.43
N ALA A 235 -19.59 -15.67 -11.36
CA ALA A 235 -19.65 -16.68 -12.41
C ALA A 235 -20.15 -16.09 -13.75
N THR A 236 -21.17 -15.24 -13.71
CA THR A 236 -21.71 -14.55 -14.89
C THR A 236 -20.66 -13.64 -15.53
N ARG A 237 -19.98 -12.81 -14.73
CA ARG A 237 -18.91 -11.93 -15.25
C ARG A 237 -17.69 -12.68 -15.77
N SER A 238 -17.41 -13.87 -15.25
CA SER A 238 -16.35 -14.72 -15.80
C SER A 238 -16.64 -15.10 -17.26
N ALA A 239 -17.89 -15.40 -17.60
CA ALA A 239 -18.30 -15.65 -18.98
C ALA A 239 -18.24 -14.38 -19.85
N LEU A 240 -18.70 -13.24 -19.33
CA LEU A 240 -18.66 -11.96 -20.06
C LEU A 240 -17.22 -11.51 -20.35
N THR A 241 -16.34 -11.63 -19.35
CA THR A 241 -14.96 -11.13 -19.43
C THR A 241 -14.04 -12.07 -20.21
N PHE A 242 -14.01 -13.37 -19.87
CA PHE A 242 -13.04 -14.32 -20.44
C PHE A 242 -13.62 -15.14 -21.58
N GLY A 243 -14.94 -15.40 -21.54
CA GLY A 243 -15.63 -16.08 -22.62
C GLY A 243 -16.02 -15.17 -23.79
N GLY A 244 -15.95 -13.84 -23.60
CA GLY A 244 -16.32 -12.85 -24.61
C GLY A 244 -17.81 -12.82 -24.96
N MET A 245 -18.67 -13.40 -24.10
CA MET A 245 -20.12 -13.37 -24.29
C MET A 245 -20.66 -11.97 -24.02
N LYS A 246 -21.79 -11.64 -24.64
CA LYS A 246 -22.53 -10.40 -24.40
C LYS A 246 -23.71 -10.62 -23.45
N GLY A 247 -24.14 -9.57 -22.76
CA GLY A 247 -25.36 -9.59 -21.96
C GLY A 247 -26.57 -10.07 -22.77
N GLY A 248 -27.45 -10.85 -22.13
CA GLY A 248 -28.63 -11.46 -22.75
C GLY A 248 -28.36 -12.77 -23.50
N GLN A 249 -27.10 -13.20 -23.65
CA GLN A 249 -26.75 -14.52 -24.19
C GLN A 249 -26.82 -15.60 -23.11
N ALA A 250 -28.01 -15.72 -22.47
CA ALA A 250 -28.19 -16.53 -21.26
C ALA A 250 -27.75 -17.99 -21.45
N ARG A 251 -28.10 -18.62 -22.58
CA ARG A 251 -27.74 -20.02 -22.86
C ARG A 251 -26.22 -20.22 -22.95
N GLU A 252 -25.53 -19.34 -23.67
CA GLU A 252 -24.09 -19.39 -23.86
C GLU A 252 -23.35 -19.14 -22.55
N ILE A 253 -23.82 -18.20 -21.73
CA ILE A 253 -23.27 -17.89 -20.40
C ILE A 253 -23.43 -19.09 -19.45
N LEU A 254 -24.60 -19.72 -19.41
CA LEU A 254 -24.83 -20.90 -18.58
C LEU A 254 -23.98 -22.09 -19.03
N LEU A 255 -23.85 -22.31 -20.36
CA LEU A 255 -22.97 -23.34 -20.91
C LEU A 255 -21.48 -23.07 -20.65
N TYR A 256 -21.05 -21.81 -20.69
CA TYR A 256 -19.68 -21.43 -20.31
C TYR A 256 -19.41 -21.82 -18.86
N ASN A 257 -20.29 -21.41 -17.95
CA ASN A 257 -20.12 -21.69 -16.52
C ASN A 257 -20.11 -23.19 -16.22
N LYS A 258 -21.02 -23.96 -16.83
CA LYS A 258 -21.03 -25.42 -16.71
C LYS A 258 -19.68 -26.06 -17.09
N ASN A 259 -19.05 -25.59 -18.16
CA ASN A 259 -17.89 -26.25 -18.77
C ASN A 259 -16.53 -25.67 -18.34
N ARG A 260 -16.49 -24.42 -17.86
CA ARG A 260 -15.24 -23.68 -17.59
C ARG A 260 -15.10 -23.24 -16.15
N VAL A 261 -16.20 -23.06 -15.42
CA VAL A 261 -16.18 -22.62 -14.01
C VAL A 261 -16.54 -23.82 -13.15
N PHE A 262 -15.55 -24.49 -12.56
CA PHE A 262 -15.80 -25.68 -11.75
C PHE A 262 -16.29 -25.33 -10.34
N ALA A 263 -17.50 -24.79 -10.26
CA ALA A 263 -18.11 -24.42 -8.99
C ALA A 263 -19.16 -25.42 -8.49
N PHE A 264 -19.30 -25.51 -7.18
CA PHE A 264 -20.35 -26.27 -6.48
C PHE A 264 -20.87 -25.49 -5.27
N VAL A 265 -22.08 -25.82 -4.84
CA VAL A 265 -22.72 -25.27 -3.65
C VAL A 265 -22.61 -26.28 -2.52
N LEU A 266 -22.09 -25.85 -1.37
CA LEU A 266 -22.09 -26.61 -0.12
C LEU A 266 -23.08 -25.96 0.86
N ALA A 267 -24.25 -26.56 1.02
CA ALA A 267 -25.26 -26.12 1.95
C ALA A 267 -25.02 -26.76 3.33
N LEU A 268 -24.75 -25.93 4.34
CA LEU A 268 -24.46 -26.36 5.71
C LEU A 268 -25.62 -26.04 6.65
N GLY A 269 -26.04 -27.03 7.41
CA GLY A 269 -27.19 -27.02 8.32
C GLY A 269 -28.55 -26.99 7.61
N GLU A 270 -29.57 -26.49 8.30
CA GLU A 270 -30.96 -26.56 7.82
C GLU A 270 -31.15 -25.81 6.48
N VAL A 271 -31.77 -26.50 5.52
CA VAL A 271 -32.10 -25.97 4.20
C VAL A 271 -33.55 -25.48 4.18
N ASP A 272 -33.72 -24.16 4.27
CA ASP A 272 -35.01 -23.48 4.13
C ASP A 272 -35.44 -23.30 2.66
N ASP A 273 -36.63 -22.75 2.44
CA ASP A 273 -37.20 -22.56 1.10
C ASP A 273 -36.37 -21.62 0.22
N LEU A 274 -35.75 -20.59 0.81
CA LEU A 274 -34.93 -19.63 0.09
C LEU A 274 -33.65 -20.31 -0.40
N LYS A 275 -33.01 -21.11 0.44
CA LYS A 275 -31.85 -21.93 0.05
C LYS A 275 -32.21 -22.92 -1.06
N TYR A 276 -33.38 -23.59 -0.97
CA TYR A 276 -33.85 -24.47 -2.07
C TYR A 276 -34.05 -23.70 -3.39
N ALA A 277 -34.63 -22.50 -3.33
CA ALA A 277 -34.90 -21.68 -4.49
C ALA A 277 -33.61 -21.14 -5.14
N ALA A 278 -32.67 -20.62 -4.35
CA ALA A 278 -31.37 -20.17 -4.83
C ALA A 278 -30.52 -21.32 -5.38
N ALA A 279 -30.55 -22.48 -4.72
CA ALA A 279 -29.88 -23.70 -5.19
C ALA A 279 -30.43 -24.17 -6.55
N ALA A 280 -31.74 -24.09 -6.79
CA ALA A 280 -32.32 -24.35 -8.11
C ALA A 280 -31.78 -23.38 -9.18
N GLY A 281 -31.54 -22.12 -8.82
CA GLY A 281 -30.85 -21.15 -9.67
C GLY A 281 -29.40 -21.55 -9.98
N ALA A 282 -28.63 -21.96 -8.97
CA ALA A 282 -27.25 -22.41 -9.15
C ALA A 282 -27.15 -23.65 -10.06
N ILE A 283 -28.13 -24.56 -9.99
CA ILE A 283 -28.19 -25.72 -10.88
C ILE A 283 -28.28 -25.30 -12.35
N ASN A 284 -28.94 -24.19 -12.70
CA ASN A 284 -28.95 -23.68 -14.09
C ASN A 284 -27.55 -23.36 -14.62
N PHE A 285 -26.64 -22.90 -13.76
CA PHE A 285 -25.24 -22.64 -14.10
C PHE A 285 -24.41 -23.92 -14.25
N GLY A 286 -25.01 -25.09 -14.01
CA GLY A 286 -24.33 -26.38 -13.99
C GLY A 286 -23.57 -26.64 -12.68
N PHE A 287 -23.90 -25.92 -11.61
CA PHE A 287 -23.27 -26.09 -10.29
C PHE A 287 -24.10 -27.09 -9.45
N PRO A 288 -23.52 -28.23 -9.05
CA PRO A 288 -24.20 -29.20 -8.19
C PRO A 288 -24.29 -28.66 -6.76
N VAL A 289 -25.26 -29.18 -6.02
CA VAL A 289 -25.55 -28.80 -4.64
C VAL A 289 -25.35 -30.00 -3.74
N ILE A 290 -24.50 -29.85 -2.73
CA ILE A 290 -24.24 -30.87 -1.72
C ILE A 290 -24.73 -30.31 -0.38
N ALA A 291 -25.57 -31.06 0.33
CA ALA A 291 -26.06 -30.65 1.64
C ALA A 291 -25.55 -31.59 2.73
N ASP A 292 -25.13 -31.03 3.86
CA ASP A 292 -24.69 -31.79 5.03
C ASP A 292 -25.85 -32.30 5.93
N THR A 293 -27.09 -32.17 5.44
CA THR A 293 -28.32 -32.59 6.11
C THR A 293 -29.11 -33.58 5.26
N VAL A 294 -30.04 -34.30 5.90
CA VAL A 294 -30.92 -35.28 5.25
C VAL A 294 -31.94 -34.53 4.38
N ILE A 295 -31.70 -34.53 3.07
CA ILE A 295 -32.60 -33.96 2.07
C ILE A 295 -32.79 -34.95 0.90
N PRO A 296 -33.89 -34.84 0.14
CA PRO A 296 -34.03 -35.65 -1.06
C PRO A 296 -32.95 -35.36 -2.10
N GLU A 297 -32.61 -36.34 -2.92
CA GLU A 297 -31.57 -36.18 -3.95
C GLU A 297 -32.14 -35.95 -5.37
N ILE A 298 -31.31 -35.38 -6.23
CA ILE A 298 -31.55 -35.27 -7.66
C ILE A 298 -30.30 -35.80 -8.37
N LEU A 299 -30.25 -37.13 -8.49
CA LEU A 299 -29.16 -37.88 -9.11
C LEU A 299 -29.12 -37.87 -10.65
N PRO A 300 -30.22 -37.66 -11.40
CA PRO A 300 -30.15 -37.58 -12.86
C PRO A 300 -29.13 -36.53 -13.32
N THR A 301 -28.45 -36.78 -14.44
CA THR A 301 -27.47 -35.85 -15.00
C THR A 301 -28.07 -35.02 -16.15
N GLY A 302 -27.37 -33.99 -16.62
CA GLY A 302 -27.73 -33.28 -17.85
C GLY A 302 -27.49 -31.78 -17.77
N VAL A 303 -28.02 -31.12 -16.73
CA VAL A 303 -27.72 -29.70 -16.46
C VAL A 303 -26.35 -29.58 -15.78
N THR A 304 -26.12 -30.27 -14.66
CA THR A 304 -24.77 -30.48 -14.10
C THR A 304 -24.04 -31.60 -14.84
N SER A 305 -22.73 -31.74 -14.55
CA SER A 305 -21.88 -32.77 -15.17
C SER A 305 -22.22 -34.19 -14.66
N TYR A 306 -22.45 -34.31 -13.36
CA TYR A 306 -22.88 -35.55 -12.70
C TYR A 306 -24.22 -35.30 -12.00
N GLU A 307 -24.33 -35.54 -10.70
CA GLU A 307 -25.56 -35.33 -9.92
C GLU A 307 -25.91 -33.84 -9.78
N HIS A 308 -27.19 -33.49 -9.65
CA HIS A 308 -27.61 -32.10 -9.35
C HIS A 308 -27.63 -31.81 -7.86
N VAL A 309 -28.17 -32.74 -7.06
CA VAL A 309 -28.32 -32.60 -5.61
C VAL A 309 -27.94 -33.91 -4.93
N VAL A 310 -26.98 -33.83 -4.01
CA VAL A 310 -26.49 -34.95 -3.20
C VAL A 310 -26.69 -34.64 -1.71
N SER A 311 -27.20 -35.61 -0.96
CA SER A 311 -27.37 -35.48 0.50
C SER A 311 -26.30 -36.29 1.21
N MET A 312 -25.54 -35.61 2.08
CA MET A 312 -24.49 -36.21 2.91
C MET A 312 -24.66 -35.78 4.37
N PRO A 313 -25.64 -36.35 5.09
CA PRO A 313 -25.85 -36.01 6.50
C PRO A 313 -24.53 -36.12 7.28
N PHE A 314 -24.08 -35.03 7.90
CA PHE A 314 -22.71 -34.92 8.42
C PHE A 314 -22.35 -36.05 9.41
N ASP A 315 -23.29 -36.40 10.29
CA ASP A 315 -23.11 -37.43 11.30
C ASP A 315 -23.12 -38.87 10.73
N GLU A 316 -23.59 -39.05 9.51
CA GLU A 316 -23.61 -40.33 8.78
C GLU A 316 -22.37 -40.53 7.90
N ILE A 317 -21.49 -39.53 7.79
CA ILE A 317 -20.23 -39.66 7.07
C ILE A 317 -19.27 -40.55 7.88
N ASP A 318 -18.77 -41.60 7.23
CA ASP A 318 -17.73 -42.47 7.80
C ASP A 318 -16.47 -41.65 8.10
N GLY A 319 -15.93 -41.72 9.31
CA GLY A 319 -14.70 -41.03 9.72
C GLY A 319 -14.43 -41.23 11.21
N LYS A 320 -13.18 -41.19 11.65
CA LYS A 320 -12.82 -41.42 13.06
C LYS A 320 -13.27 -40.29 14.00
N ASP A 321 -13.32 -39.07 13.48
CA ASP A 321 -13.68 -37.83 14.15
C ASP A 321 -14.35 -36.86 13.17
N ASP A 322 -14.86 -35.74 13.70
CA ASP A 322 -15.56 -34.73 12.89
C ASP A 322 -14.63 -34.03 11.87
N LEU A 323 -13.32 -34.04 12.08
CA LEU A 323 -12.35 -33.44 11.14
C LEU A 323 -12.12 -34.34 9.92
N GLU A 324 -12.05 -35.67 10.11
CA GLU A 324 -11.98 -36.62 9.00
C GLU A 324 -13.28 -36.65 8.19
N ARG A 325 -14.43 -36.51 8.86
CA ARG A 325 -15.74 -36.36 8.19
C ARG A 325 -15.79 -35.11 7.32
N ALA A 326 -15.32 -33.98 7.83
CA ALA A 326 -15.23 -32.74 7.08
C ALA A 326 -14.33 -32.87 5.83
N GLU A 327 -13.21 -33.58 5.94
CA GLU A 327 -12.33 -33.85 4.80
C GLU A 327 -13.01 -34.71 3.72
N ARG A 328 -13.72 -35.76 4.12
CA ARG A 328 -14.46 -36.63 3.19
C ARG A 328 -15.65 -35.91 2.56
N LEU A 329 -16.31 -35.00 3.28
CA LEU A 329 -17.35 -34.13 2.72
C LEU A 329 -16.78 -33.26 1.59
N VAL A 330 -15.64 -32.60 1.82
CA VAL A 330 -14.95 -31.80 0.80
C VAL A 330 -14.53 -32.65 -0.39
N GLN A 331 -13.99 -33.84 -0.14
CA GLN A 331 -13.63 -34.78 -1.20
C GLN A 331 -14.84 -35.14 -2.07
N LYS A 332 -15.99 -35.45 -1.45
CA LYS A 332 -17.20 -35.79 -2.21
C LYS A 332 -17.72 -34.61 -3.03
N CYS A 333 -17.66 -33.38 -2.50
CA CYS A 333 -18.01 -32.17 -3.27
C CYS A 333 -17.17 -32.03 -4.56
N ILE A 334 -15.86 -32.26 -4.44
CA ILE A 334 -14.90 -32.23 -5.56
C ILE A 334 -15.24 -33.31 -6.59
N GLU A 335 -15.55 -34.53 -6.14
CA GLU A 335 -15.95 -35.65 -7.00
C GLU A 335 -17.24 -35.36 -7.77
N VAL A 336 -18.29 -34.90 -7.07
CA VAL A 336 -19.60 -34.58 -7.65
C VAL A 336 -19.49 -33.44 -8.68
N ARG A 337 -18.59 -32.48 -8.47
CA ARG A 337 -18.35 -31.44 -9.48
C ARG A 337 -17.45 -31.91 -10.62
N GLY A 338 -16.60 -32.91 -10.38
CA GLY A 338 -15.58 -33.37 -11.33
C GLY A 338 -14.32 -32.51 -11.36
N VAL A 339 -13.98 -31.85 -10.24
CA VAL A 339 -12.76 -31.03 -10.14
C VAL A 339 -11.54 -31.94 -10.08
N LYS A 340 -10.61 -31.82 -11.04
CA LYS A 340 -9.32 -32.54 -11.00
C LYS A 340 -8.29 -31.68 -10.28
N VAL A 341 -8.12 -31.90 -8.98
CA VAL A 341 -7.12 -31.17 -8.18
C VAL A 341 -5.76 -31.87 -8.26
N LYS A 342 -4.69 -31.13 -8.57
CA LYS A 342 -3.32 -31.57 -8.32
C LYS A 342 -2.92 -31.12 -6.91
N VAL A 343 -3.02 -32.00 -5.94
CA VAL A 343 -2.52 -31.70 -4.58
C VAL A 343 -1.02 -31.95 -4.57
N SER A 344 -0.23 -30.89 -4.40
CA SER A 344 1.20 -31.02 -4.13
C SER A 344 1.37 -31.09 -2.62
N ASP A 345 1.65 -32.29 -2.09
CA ASP A 345 1.88 -32.48 -0.66
C ASP A 345 3.29 -32.00 -0.30
N VAL A 346 3.40 -30.87 0.38
CA VAL A 346 4.68 -30.28 0.80
C VAL A 346 4.87 -30.53 2.30
N PRO A 347 5.96 -31.18 2.74
CA PRO A 347 6.12 -31.63 4.12
C PRO A 347 6.55 -30.48 5.04
N VAL A 348 5.62 -29.59 5.37
CA VAL A 348 5.79 -28.46 6.27
C VAL A 348 4.67 -28.39 7.32
N PRO A 349 4.93 -27.82 8.51
CA PRO A 349 3.95 -27.78 9.61
C PRO A 349 2.90 -26.68 9.47
N VAL A 350 3.00 -25.86 8.43
CA VAL A 350 2.06 -24.77 8.10
C VAL A 350 1.28 -25.12 6.84
N PRO A 351 0.06 -24.57 6.66
CA PRO A 351 -0.63 -24.66 5.38
C PRO A 351 0.26 -24.19 4.22
N TYR A 352 0.21 -24.91 3.11
CA TYR A 352 0.98 -24.62 1.90
C TYR A 352 0.05 -24.57 0.67
N GLY A 353 0.21 -23.56 -0.19
CA GLY A 353 -0.59 -23.34 -1.38
C GLY A 353 -0.44 -21.92 -1.94
N SER A 354 -0.87 -21.71 -3.18
CA SER A 354 -0.74 -20.39 -3.85
C SER A 354 -1.60 -19.30 -3.20
N ALA A 355 -2.60 -19.70 -2.40
CA ALA A 355 -3.42 -18.81 -1.59
C ALA A 355 -2.65 -18.09 -0.47
N PHE A 356 -1.41 -18.49 -0.17
CA PHE A 356 -0.60 -17.84 0.87
C PHE A 356 0.49 -16.93 0.29
N GLU A 357 0.67 -16.91 -1.04
CA GLU A 357 1.78 -16.20 -1.68
C GLU A 357 1.77 -14.67 -1.45
N GLY A 358 0.58 -14.11 -1.20
CA GLY A 358 0.40 -12.68 -0.95
C GLY A 358 0.46 -12.27 0.53
N GLU A 359 0.68 -13.21 1.46
CA GLU A 359 0.70 -12.88 2.89
C GLU A 359 1.87 -11.94 3.23
N VAL A 360 1.55 -10.83 3.90
CA VAL A 360 2.54 -9.84 4.33
C VAL A 360 2.83 -10.01 5.81
N VAL A 361 4.06 -10.36 6.16
CA VAL A 361 4.50 -10.45 7.56
C VAL A 361 4.95 -9.07 8.04
N ARG A 362 4.07 -8.40 8.77
CA ARG A 362 4.36 -7.09 9.39
C ARG A 362 5.32 -7.25 10.56
N LYS A 363 6.04 -6.17 10.90
CA LYS A 363 7.02 -6.17 11.99
C LYS A 363 6.45 -6.61 13.33
N ALA A 364 5.20 -6.25 13.65
CA ALA A 364 4.53 -6.65 14.89
C ALA A 364 4.40 -8.18 15.02
N ASP A 365 4.09 -8.84 13.91
CA ASP A 365 3.81 -10.28 13.85
C ASP A 365 5.04 -11.12 13.47
N MET A 366 6.20 -10.47 13.29
CA MET A 366 7.44 -11.08 12.81
C MET A 366 8.23 -11.77 13.94
N ARG A 367 8.59 -13.04 13.71
CA ARG A 367 9.50 -13.82 14.56
C ARG A 367 10.96 -13.51 14.28
N VAL A 368 11.36 -13.51 13.01
CA VAL A 368 12.73 -13.25 12.55
C VAL A 368 12.71 -12.74 11.10
N GLU A 369 13.70 -11.91 10.78
CA GLU A 369 13.97 -11.39 9.43
C GLU A 369 15.34 -11.87 8.92
N PHE A 370 15.41 -12.26 7.65
CA PHE A 370 16.64 -12.55 6.93
C PHE A 370 16.78 -11.57 5.76
N GLY A 371 17.93 -10.92 5.61
CA GLY A 371 18.13 -9.86 4.62
C GLY A 371 17.67 -8.48 5.11
N GLY A 372 17.17 -7.65 4.19
CA GLY A 372 16.76 -6.28 4.49
C GLY A 372 17.91 -5.35 4.87
N LYS A 373 17.64 -4.39 5.76
CA LYS A 373 18.59 -3.34 6.17
C LYS A 373 19.65 -3.83 7.15
N HIS A 374 19.29 -4.80 8.00
CA HIS A 374 20.07 -5.18 9.18
C HIS A 374 20.80 -6.52 9.04
N SER A 375 20.50 -7.31 8.02
CA SER A 375 21.16 -8.59 7.73
C SER A 375 21.31 -8.80 6.23
N ARG A 376 21.99 -9.88 5.83
CA ARG A 376 22.21 -10.27 4.43
C ARG A 376 21.57 -11.62 4.17
N CYS A 377 20.77 -11.69 3.11
CA CYS A 377 20.22 -12.95 2.66
C CYS A 377 20.45 -13.12 1.16
N PHE A 378 20.84 -14.34 0.76
CA PHE A 378 21.00 -14.68 -0.65
C PHE A 378 20.44 -16.06 -0.99
N GLU A 379 20.07 -16.23 -2.25
CA GLU A 379 19.58 -17.48 -2.84
C GLU A 379 20.36 -17.84 -4.10
N TYR A 380 21.00 -19.00 -4.13
CA TYR A 380 21.89 -19.39 -5.21
C TYR A 380 21.60 -20.81 -5.67
N LEU A 381 21.12 -20.95 -6.90
CA LEU A 381 20.89 -22.23 -7.54
C LEU A 381 21.92 -22.48 -8.63
N TYR A 382 22.53 -23.67 -8.62
CA TYR A 382 23.43 -24.12 -9.68
C TYR A 382 23.31 -25.62 -9.95
N SER A 383 23.64 -26.00 -11.18
CA SER A 383 23.66 -27.39 -11.61
C SER A 383 24.95 -28.10 -11.20
N ALA A 384 24.84 -29.37 -10.83
CA ALA A 384 25.97 -30.22 -10.48
C ALA A 384 25.82 -31.63 -11.09
N PRO A 385 26.91 -32.40 -11.23
CA PRO A 385 26.83 -33.78 -11.68
C PRO A 385 25.92 -34.64 -10.80
N LEU A 386 25.18 -35.57 -11.42
CA LEU A 386 24.22 -36.47 -10.76
C LEU A 386 24.80 -37.26 -9.58
N GLU A 387 26.10 -37.53 -9.59
CA GLU A 387 26.81 -38.28 -8.55
C GLU A 387 27.08 -37.45 -7.29
N GLU A 388 27.15 -36.12 -7.44
CA GLU A 388 27.49 -35.21 -6.34
C GLU A 388 26.28 -34.67 -5.59
N VAL A 389 25.07 -34.85 -6.14
CA VAL A 389 23.80 -34.39 -5.55
C VAL A 389 23.09 -35.55 -4.87
N VAL A 390 22.82 -35.40 -3.58
CA VAL A 390 22.01 -36.33 -2.79
C VAL A 390 20.58 -35.79 -2.74
N ASP A 391 19.67 -36.44 -3.46
CA ASP A 391 18.27 -35.98 -3.53
C ASP A 391 17.60 -35.96 -2.15
N GLY A 392 16.85 -34.89 -1.86
CA GLY A 392 16.12 -34.71 -0.62
C GLY A 392 16.98 -34.34 0.59
N ARG A 393 18.31 -34.21 0.43
CA ARG A 393 19.18 -33.78 1.53
C ARG A 393 19.00 -32.29 1.78
N VAL A 394 18.56 -31.96 2.98
CA VAL A 394 18.54 -30.60 3.54
C VAL A 394 19.57 -30.51 4.66
N GLU A 395 20.47 -29.53 4.59
CA GLU A 395 21.53 -29.33 5.58
C GLU A 395 21.53 -27.88 6.08
N ILE A 396 21.64 -27.71 7.39
CA ILE A 396 21.69 -26.39 8.04
C ILE A 396 23.09 -26.23 8.62
N VAL A 397 23.81 -25.21 8.18
CA VAL A 397 25.20 -24.96 8.56
C VAL A 397 25.30 -23.60 9.26
N GLY A 398 25.28 -23.65 10.58
CA GLY A 398 25.29 -22.48 11.45
C GLY A 398 24.22 -22.55 12.55
N PRO A 399 24.03 -21.46 13.31
CA PRO A 399 23.01 -21.40 14.35
C PRO A 399 21.59 -21.37 13.76
N ASP A 400 20.61 -21.79 14.57
CA ASP A 400 19.18 -21.63 14.27
C ASP A 400 18.67 -20.27 14.80
N PHE A 401 17.54 -19.80 14.30
CA PHE A 401 16.94 -18.54 14.75
C PHE A 401 16.19 -18.66 16.08
N SER A 402 16.10 -19.87 16.67
CA SER A 402 15.42 -20.11 17.95
C SER A 402 15.95 -19.23 19.08
N GLU A 403 17.25 -18.88 19.05
CA GLU A 403 17.92 -18.05 20.05
C GLU A 403 17.89 -16.54 19.72
N ILE A 404 17.44 -16.17 18.52
CA ILE A 404 17.27 -14.77 18.12
C ILE A 404 16.02 -14.23 18.81
N PRO A 405 16.08 -13.05 19.48
CA PRO A 405 14.89 -12.42 20.06
C PRO A 405 13.77 -12.23 19.03
N PRO A 406 12.49 -12.25 19.43
CA PRO A 406 11.39 -11.90 18.53
C PRO A 406 11.64 -10.55 17.84
N GLN A 407 11.25 -10.45 16.57
CA GLN A 407 11.54 -9.31 15.70
C GLN A 407 13.04 -9.04 15.45
N GLY A 408 13.91 -10.01 15.75
CA GLY A 408 15.34 -9.93 15.44
C GLY A 408 15.66 -10.22 13.97
N ASN A 409 16.94 -10.11 13.62
CA ASN A 409 17.45 -10.34 12.26
C ASN A 409 18.63 -11.33 12.27
N MET A 410 18.87 -11.98 11.13
CA MET A 410 19.91 -13.00 10.98
C MET A 410 20.35 -13.13 9.50
N ASP A 411 21.63 -13.39 9.26
CA ASP A 411 22.13 -13.67 7.91
C ASP A 411 21.71 -15.07 7.44
N MET A 412 21.37 -15.24 6.16
CA MET A 412 20.98 -16.54 5.61
C MET A 412 21.35 -16.71 4.13
N GLY A 413 21.99 -17.83 3.79
CA GLY A 413 22.29 -18.22 2.41
C GLY A 413 21.57 -19.51 2.03
N ILE A 414 20.64 -19.46 1.07
CA ILE A 414 19.96 -20.64 0.53
C ILE A 414 20.73 -21.11 -0.70
N VAL A 415 21.48 -22.19 -0.60
CA VAL A 415 22.24 -22.77 -1.71
C VAL A 415 21.58 -24.06 -2.18
N ILE A 416 21.24 -24.11 -3.46
CA ILE A 416 20.47 -25.19 -4.07
C ILE A 416 21.30 -25.83 -5.17
N ARG A 417 21.55 -27.13 -5.03
CA ARG A 417 22.22 -27.95 -6.02
C ARG A 417 21.18 -28.79 -6.73
N VAL A 418 21.06 -28.61 -8.03
CA VAL A 418 20.16 -29.42 -8.87
C VAL A 418 20.96 -30.30 -9.82
N ALA A 419 20.45 -31.49 -10.10
CA ALA A 419 20.99 -32.36 -11.14
C ALA A 419 19.85 -32.96 -11.96
N GLY A 420 20.04 -33.08 -13.27
CA GLY A 420 19.10 -33.78 -14.12
C GLY A 420 19.64 -34.01 -15.51
N ARG A 421 19.16 -35.06 -16.20
CA ARG A 421 19.66 -35.42 -17.55
C ARG A 421 19.37 -34.34 -18.60
N GLN A 422 18.28 -33.60 -18.42
CA GLN A 422 17.89 -32.50 -19.30
C GLN A 422 18.25 -31.12 -18.71
N MET A 423 18.93 -31.08 -17.56
CA MET A 423 19.34 -29.83 -16.92
C MET A 423 20.44 -29.14 -17.72
N GLN A 424 20.34 -27.82 -17.86
CA GLN A 424 21.31 -26.97 -18.56
C GLN A 424 21.57 -25.72 -17.70
N GLU A 425 22.77 -25.14 -17.80
CA GLU A 425 23.13 -23.91 -17.08
C GLU A 425 22.15 -22.75 -17.39
N ASP A 426 21.55 -22.76 -18.59
CA ASP A 426 20.56 -21.77 -19.02
C ASP A 426 19.25 -21.82 -18.25
N PHE A 427 18.93 -22.95 -17.63
CA PHE A 427 17.74 -23.10 -16.80
C PHE A 427 17.97 -22.65 -15.36
N GLU A 428 19.22 -22.48 -14.92
CA GLU A 428 19.51 -22.10 -13.53
C GLU A 428 18.84 -20.78 -13.12
N PRO A 429 18.88 -19.68 -13.91
CA PRO A 429 18.20 -18.45 -13.52
C PRO A 429 16.67 -18.58 -13.50
N VAL A 430 16.12 -19.46 -14.36
CA VAL A 430 14.67 -19.71 -14.44
C VAL A 430 14.21 -20.44 -13.19
N LEU A 431 14.95 -21.46 -12.76
CA LEU A 431 14.68 -22.21 -11.55
C LEU A 431 14.92 -21.37 -10.30
N GLU A 432 16.03 -20.62 -10.23
CA GLU A 432 16.36 -19.73 -9.12
C GLU A 432 15.22 -18.73 -8.85
N ARG A 433 14.58 -18.19 -9.89
CA ARG A 433 13.43 -17.28 -9.74
C ARG A 433 12.21 -17.95 -9.08
N GLN A 434 12.07 -19.27 -9.15
CA GLN A 434 10.94 -19.97 -8.54
C GLN A 434 11.02 -20.03 -7.01
N ILE A 435 12.20 -19.82 -6.42
CA ILE A 435 12.39 -19.80 -4.97
C ILE A 435 11.42 -18.82 -4.32
N HIS A 436 11.26 -17.63 -4.90
CA HIS A 436 10.30 -16.62 -4.46
C HIS A 436 8.88 -17.20 -4.30
N TYR A 437 8.32 -17.78 -5.36
CA TYR A 437 6.96 -18.33 -5.34
C TYR A 437 6.87 -19.54 -4.41
N PHE A 438 7.88 -20.42 -4.45
CA PHE A 438 7.88 -21.64 -3.65
C PHE A 438 7.88 -21.35 -2.16
N VAL A 439 8.70 -20.40 -1.71
CA VAL A 439 8.79 -20.01 -0.31
C VAL A 439 7.54 -19.24 0.15
N ASN A 440 7.03 -18.32 -0.68
CA ASN A 440 5.78 -17.59 -0.41
C ASN A 440 4.54 -18.50 -0.34
N GLY A 441 4.57 -19.68 -0.95
CA GLY A 441 3.47 -20.64 -0.84
C GLY A 441 3.22 -21.16 0.59
N ALA A 442 4.12 -20.93 1.56
CA ALA A 442 3.94 -21.33 2.95
C ALA A 442 3.30 -20.22 3.79
N SER A 443 2.17 -20.52 4.44
CA SER A 443 1.49 -19.55 5.31
C SER A 443 2.38 -19.07 6.45
N GLY A 444 2.39 -17.77 6.66
CA GLY A 444 3.17 -17.05 7.65
C GLY A 444 4.63 -16.79 7.26
N ILE A 445 4.98 -16.95 5.97
CA ILE A 445 6.31 -16.70 5.40
C ILE A 445 6.17 -15.68 4.27
N GLN A 446 7.01 -14.64 4.31
CA GLN A 446 7.08 -13.63 3.24
C GLN A 446 8.49 -13.63 2.65
N HIS A 447 8.60 -13.71 1.33
CA HIS A 447 9.85 -13.65 0.57
C HIS A 447 9.75 -12.57 -0.50
N ILE A 448 10.66 -11.60 -0.50
CA ILE A 448 10.80 -10.58 -1.56
C ILE A 448 12.26 -10.45 -1.99
N GLY A 449 12.49 -9.84 -3.15
CA GLY A 449 13.82 -9.78 -3.75
C GLY A 449 14.22 -11.08 -4.45
N GLN A 450 15.49 -11.14 -4.84
CA GLN A 450 16.07 -12.26 -5.58
C GLN A 450 17.60 -12.29 -5.38
N ARG A 451 18.26 -13.41 -5.71
CA ARG A 451 19.74 -13.51 -5.70
C ARG A 451 20.34 -13.06 -4.37
N ASP A 452 21.25 -12.07 -4.33
CA ASP A 452 21.94 -11.60 -3.13
C ASP A 452 21.26 -10.46 -2.37
N ILE A 453 20.02 -10.16 -2.74
CA ILE A 453 19.16 -9.15 -2.12
C ILE A 453 17.81 -9.76 -1.72
N ALA A 454 17.78 -11.08 -1.53
CA ALA A 454 16.61 -11.77 -0.98
C ALA A 454 16.32 -11.22 0.42
N TRP A 455 15.03 -11.11 0.74
CA TRP A 455 14.55 -10.62 2.02
C TRP A 455 13.35 -11.46 2.45
N ILE A 456 13.52 -12.19 3.55
CA ILE A 456 12.57 -13.21 4.01
C ILE A 456 12.15 -12.88 5.45
N ARG A 457 10.85 -12.92 5.73
CA ARG A 457 10.28 -12.80 7.08
C ARG A 457 9.50 -14.05 7.45
N VAL A 458 9.64 -14.46 8.70
CA VAL A 458 8.88 -15.57 9.30
C VAL A 458 8.00 -14.99 10.40
N SER A 459 6.70 -15.30 10.39
CA SER A 459 5.75 -14.86 11.42
C SER A 459 5.88 -15.66 12.73
N ASN A 460 5.42 -15.07 13.84
CA ASN A 460 5.30 -15.78 15.13
C ASN A 460 4.40 -17.01 14.99
N ALA A 461 3.26 -16.89 14.31
CA ALA A 461 2.31 -17.99 14.11
C ALA A 461 2.89 -19.19 13.35
N ALA A 462 3.77 -18.95 12.36
CA ALA A 462 4.46 -20.02 11.64
C ALA A 462 5.49 -20.72 12.53
N ALA A 463 6.28 -19.95 13.28
CA ALA A 463 7.28 -20.48 14.20
C ALA A 463 6.65 -21.31 15.34
N ASP A 464 5.53 -20.84 15.90
CA ASP A 464 4.80 -21.54 16.96
C ASP A 464 4.22 -22.88 16.49
N LYS A 465 3.87 -23.00 15.21
CA LYS A 465 3.47 -24.26 14.57
C LYS A 465 4.65 -25.21 14.29
N GLY A 466 5.89 -24.76 14.51
CA GLY A 466 7.10 -25.54 14.34
C GLY A 466 7.84 -25.29 13.02
N PHE A 467 7.51 -24.24 12.28
CA PHE A 467 8.28 -23.85 11.10
C PHE A 467 9.71 -23.45 11.49
N ASN A 468 10.70 -23.95 10.77
CA ASN A 468 12.14 -23.80 11.06
C ASN A 468 12.94 -23.77 9.75
N LEU A 469 14.27 -23.56 9.83
CA LEU A 469 15.12 -23.46 8.64
C LEU A 469 15.05 -24.68 7.71
N GLU A 470 14.93 -25.90 8.23
CA GLU A 470 14.85 -27.13 7.43
C GLU A 470 13.67 -27.11 6.43
N HIS A 471 12.58 -26.44 6.80
CA HIS A 471 11.36 -26.39 6.01
C HIS A 471 11.53 -25.61 4.70
N PHE A 472 12.44 -24.62 4.62
CA PHE A 472 12.77 -23.99 3.34
C PHE A 472 13.34 -25.03 2.35
N GLY A 473 14.23 -25.90 2.81
CA GLY A 473 14.79 -26.97 1.96
C GLY A 473 13.75 -27.99 1.52
N LYS A 474 12.82 -28.36 2.42
CA LYS A 474 11.72 -29.28 2.13
C LYS A 474 10.74 -28.72 1.09
N ILE A 475 10.40 -27.44 1.21
CA ILE A 475 9.56 -26.73 0.23
C ILE A 475 10.22 -26.79 -1.15
N LEU A 476 11.49 -26.37 -1.23
CA LEU A 476 12.22 -26.29 -2.49
C LEU A 476 12.35 -27.66 -3.15
N HIS A 477 12.73 -28.70 -2.40
CA HIS A 477 12.80 -30.07 -2.92
C HIS A 477 11.45 -30.53 -3.50
N ALA A 478 10.36 -30.41 -2.73
CA ALA A 478 9.04 -30.87 -3.17
C ALA A 478 8.55 -30.13 -4.43
N ARG A 479 8.75 -28.81 -4.50
CA ARG A 479 8.21 -27.97 -5.58
C ARG A 479 9.03 -28.07 -6.87
N TYR A 480 10.36 -28.17 -6.80
CA TYR A 480 11.16 -28.41 -7.99
C TYR A 480 10.82 -29.76 -8.64
N HIS A 481 10.58 -30.81 -7.85
CA HIS A 481 10.13 -32.09 -8.38
C HIS A 481 8.73 -32.03 -8.98
N ALA A 482 7.80 -31.33 -8.31
CA ALA A 482 6.41 -31.21 -8.77
C ALA A 482 6.29 -30.44 -10.09
N ASP A 483 6.98 -29.31 -10.22
CA ASP A 483 6.81 -28.38 -11.34
C ASP A 483 7.83 -28.60 -12.45
N PHE A 484 9.04 -29.08 -12.11
CA PHE A 484 10.17 -29.21 -13.03
C PHE A 484 10.77 -30.61 -13.07
N GLY A 485 10.06 -31.65 -12.62
CA GLY A 485 10.54 -33.05 -12.59
C GLY A 485 10.91 -33.66 -13.96
N ALA A 486 10.59 -33.00 -15.08
CA ALA A 486 11.09 -33.39 -16.40
C ALA A 486 12.56 -32.96 -16.64
N ILE A 487 13.00 -31.91 -15.95
CA ILE A 487 14.31 -31.28 -16.10
C ILE A 487 15.21 -31.60 -14.89
N VAL A 488 14.63 -31.58 -13.69
CA VAL A 488 15.32 -31.74 -12.41
C VAL A 488 15.06 -33.13 -11.85
N ASP A 489 16.10 -33.97 -11.81
CA ASP A 489 16.04 -35.35 -11.27
C ASP A 489 16.40 -35.42 -9.78
N LYS A 490 17.25 -34.50 -9.28
CA LYS A 490 17.69 -34.45 -7.88
C LYS A 490 17.84 -33.01 -7.39
N VAL A 491 17.45 -32.78 -6.14
CA VAL A 491 17.62 -31.49 -5.45
C VAL A 491 18.24 -31.69 -4.08
N GLN A 492 19.30 -30.95 -3.79
CA GLN A 492 19.91 -30.83 -2.47
C GLN A 492 19.94 -29.36 -2.06
N VAL A 493 19.53 -29.06 -0.83
CA VAL A 493 19.49 -27.68 -0.30
C VAL A 493 20.40 -27.58 0.92
N THR A 494 21.20 -26.52 0.96
CA THR A 494 22.03 -26.18 2.12
C THR A 494 21.75 -24.75 2.54
N ILE A 495 21.44 -24.55 3.81
CA ILE A 495 21.13 -23.24 4.40
C ILE A 495 22.32 -22.83 5.27
N PHE A 496 22.98 -21.74 4.90
CA PHE A 496 24.13 -21.20 5.59
C PHE A 496 23.71 -20.03 6.48
N THR A 497 23.89 -20.19 7.78
CA THR A 497 23.72 -19.12 8.77
C THR A 497 25.00 -18.86 9.56
N ASP A 498 26.03 -19.70 9.37
CA ASP A 498 27.39 -19.43 9.85
C ASP A 498 27.97 -18.21 9.11
N PRO A 499 28.44 -17.16 9.81
CA PRO A 499 28.89 -15.93 9.18
C PRO A 499 30.04 -16.10 8.17
N ALA A 500 30.97 -17.04 8.43
CA ALA A 500 32.15 -17.22 7.57
C ALA A 500 31.77 -17.95 6.28
N LEU A 501 31.02 -19.04 6.39
CA LEU A 501 30.55 -19.80 5.23
C LEU A 501 29.51 -19.01 4.42
N HIS A 502 28.65 -18.23 5.08
CA HIS A 502 27.74 -17.32 4.42
C HIS A 502 28.49 -16.33 3.51
N ALA A 503 29.53 -15.67 4.03
CA ALA A 503 30.33 -14.72 3.25
C ALA A 503 31.08 -15.38 2.07
N GLU A 504 31.61 -16.59 2.26
CA GLU A 504 32.27 -17.36 1.21
C GLU A 504 31.31 -17.69 0.05
N TRP A 505 30.15 -18.24 0.37
CA TRP A 505 29.16 -18.64 -0.64
C TRP A 505 28.52 -17.43 -1.32
N LEU A 506 28.27 -16.34 -0.59
CA LEU A 506 27.80 -15.08 -1.17
C LEU A 506 28.77 -14.56 -2.24
N SER A 507 30.09 -14.65 -2.00
CA SER A 507 31.07 -14.25 -3.00
C SER A 507 31.01 -15.12 -4.25
N LYS A 508 30.86 -16.45 -4.09
CA LYS A 508 30.73 -17.38 -5.23
C LYS A 508 29.47 -17.12 -6.04
N ALA A 509 28.35 -16.86 -5.35
CA ALA A 509 27.07 -16.54 -5.96
C ALA A 509 27.16 -15.25 -6.80
N ARG A 510 27.77 -14.19 -6.26
CA ARG A 510 27.98 -12.91 -6.97
C ARG A 510 28.80 -13.05 -8.25
N THR A 511 29.87 -13.84 -8.24
CA THR A 511 30.65 -14.12 -9.46
C THR A 511 29.80 -14.77 -10.54
N THR A 512 28.92 -15.70 -10.15
CA THR A 512 28.02 -16.38 -11.09
C THR A 512 26.91 -15.45 -11.61
N TYR A 513 26.35 -14.61 -10.75
CA TYR A 513 25.36 -13.61 -11.16
C TYR A 513 25.94 -12.60 -12.16
N ASP A 514 27.18 -12.16 -11.94
CA ASP A 514 27.89 -11.28 -12.86
C ASP A 514 28.09 -11.93 -14.25
N HIS A 515 28.52 -13.20 -14.27
CA HIS A 515 28.62 -13.98 -15.50
C HIS A 515 27.27 -14.11 -16.24
N ARG A 516 26.19 -14.43 -15.50
CA ARG A 516 24.82 -14.53 -16.06
C ARG A 516 24.34 -13.19 -16.61
N ASN A 517 24.61 -12.08 -15.92
CA ASN A 517 24.23 -10.73 -16.37
C ASN A 517 24.94 -10.34 -17.67
N LYS A 518 26.24 -10.62 -17.78
CA LYS A 518 27.03 -10.33 -18.99
C LYS A 518 26.53 -11.10 -20.20
N ARG A 519 26.06 -12.34 -20.01
CA ARG A 519 25.45 -13.15 -21.07
C ARG A 519 24.07 -12.62 -21.50
N LEU A 520 23.28 -12.09 -20.57
CA LEU A 520 21.99 -11.45 -20.84
C LEU A 520 22.12 -10.11 -21.58
N ALA A 521 23.26 -9.42 -21.46
CA ALA A 521 23.50 -8.16 -22.15
C ALA A 521 23.56 -8.28 -23.69
N ASP A 522 23.73 -9.50 -24.23
CA ASP A 522 23.74 -9.80 -25.67
C ASP A 522 22.33 -10.07 -26.27
N LEU A 523 21.27 -10.04 -25.45
CA LEU A 523 19.86 -10.10 -25.87
C LEU A 523 19.37 -8.70 -26.24
N THR A 524 19.21 -8.45 -27.54
CA THR A 524 18.78 -7.17 -28.11
C THR A 524 17.25 -7.11 -28.31
N ASP A 525 16.66 -5.90 -28.25
CA ASP A 525 15.20 -5.66 -28.35
C ASP A 525 14.53 -6.29 -29.59
N ASP A 526 15.29 -6.54 -30.66
CA ASP A 526 14.87 -7.19 -31.91
C ASP A 526 14.72 -8.72 -31.81
N LYS A 527 15.03 -9.33 -30.66
CA LYS A 527 14.98 -10.79 -30.44
C LYS A 527 13.91 -11.25 -29.44
N VAL A 528 13.06 -10.35 -28.95
CA VAL A 528 12.01 -10.67 -27.96
C VAL A 528 10.64 -10.12 -28.39
N GLU A 529 9.59 -10.91 -28.18
CA GLU A 529 8.21 -10.58 -28.59
C GLU A 529 7.36 -9.97 -27.45
N GLU A 530 7.81 -10.07 -26.19
CA GLU A 530 7.12 -9.54 -25.00
C GLU A 530 8.00 -8.56 -24.22
N PHE A 531 7.42 -7.40 -23.88
CA PHE A 531 8.06 -6.36 -23.08
C PHE A 531 7.37 -6.22 -21.72
N TYR A 532 8.16 -6.25 -20.62
CA TYR A 532 7.72 -5.81 -19.30
C TYR A 532 8.11 -4.35 -19.08
N SER A 533 7.16 -3.49 -18.71
CA SER A 533 7.45 -2.08 -18.41
C SER A 533 7.65 -1.86 -16.91
N CYS A 534 8.90 -1.69 -16.45
CA CYS A 534 9.17 -1.03 -15.16
C CYS A 534 8.91 0.47 -15.30
N THR A 535 8.02 1.03 -14.48
CA THR A 535 7.70 2.47 -14.50
C THR A 535 8.50 3.28 -13.48
N LEU A 536 9.02 2.66 -12.40
CA LEU A 536 9.85 3.29 -11.37
C LEU A 536 11.09 2.43 -11.09
N CYS A 537 12.23 2.87 -11.61
CA CYS A 537 13.52 2.18 -11.51
C CYS A 537 14.58 3.23 -11.11
N VAL A 538 14.53 3.67 -9.84
CA VAL A 538 15.32 4.78 -9.28
C VAL A 538 16.36 4.25 -8.28
N PRO A 539 17.63 4.71 -8.33
CA PRO A 539 18.68 4.23 -7.44
C PRO A 539 18.55 4.78 -6.00
N PRO A 540 19.18 4.10 -5.01
CA PRO A 540 19.28 4.57 -3.62
C PRO A 540 19.74 6.04 -3.51
N GLY A 541 19.14 6.81 -2.61
CA GLY A 541 19.48 8.19 -2.29
C GLY A 541 18.74 9.24 -3.11
N GLU A 542 17.92 8.85 -4.08
CA GLU A 542 17.07 9.77 -4.84
C GLU A 542 15.71 9.95 -4.17
N ASP A 543 15.21 11.19 -4.19
CA ASP A 543 13.96 11.59 -3.55
C ASP A 543 12.76 11.30 -4.44
N ILE A 544 11.76 10.62 -3.88
CA ILE A 544 10.46 10.36 -4.52
C ILE A 544 9.42 11.29 -3.91
N VAL A 545 8.67 11.98 -4.78
CA VAL A 545 7.59 12.89 -4.37
C VAL A 545 6.30 12.12 -4.16
N LEU A 546 5.63 12.40 -3.05
CA LEU A 546 4.36 11.82 -2.64
C LEU A 546 3.17 12.71 -3.07
N PRO A 547 1.93 12.18 -3.07
CA PRO A 547 0.74 12.91 -3.55
C PRO A 547 0.47 14.25 -2.90
N ASP A 548 0.90 14.41 -1.66
CA ASP A 548 0.79 15.62 -0.86
C ASP A 548 1.95 16.62 -1.08
N GLY A 549 2.82 16.34 -2.04
CA GLY A 549 4.02 17.11 -2.38
C GLY A 549 5.17 16.96 -1.40
N SER A 550 5.02 16.16 -0.34
CA SER A 550 6.16 15.75 0.50
C SER A 550 7.08 14.81 -0.28
N PHE A 551 8.27 14.56 0.24
CA PHE A 551 9.24 13.68 -0.41
C PHE A 551 9.99 12.83 0.59
N LEU A 552 10.41 11.64 0.16
CA LEU A 552 11.18 10.67 0.93
C LEU A 552 12.27 10.06 0.03
N PRO A 553 13.40 9.60 0.58
CA PRO A 553 14.35 8.81 -0.20
C PRO A 553 13.70 7.48 -0.60
N ILE A 554 14.04 6.95 -1.78
CA ILE A 554 13.47 5.71 -2.31
C ILE A 554 13.58 4.54 -1.31
N GLU A 555 14.65 4.47 -0.52
CA GLU A 555 14.87 3.42 0.47
C GLU A 555 13.82 3.46 1.59
N GLU A 556 13.50 4.65 2.08
CA GLU A 556 12.48 4.81 3.12
C GLU A 556 11.08 4.56 2.55
N LEU A 557 10.84 4.93 1.29
CA LEU A 557 9.59 4.59 0.60
C LEU A 557 9.42 3.07 0.48
N VAL A 558 10.49 2.34 0.12
CA VAL A 558 10.49 0.88 0.04
C VAL A 558 10.29 0.24 1.41
N GLU A 559 11.00 0.70 2.45
CA GLU A 559 10.82 0.22 3.83
C GLU A 559 9.36 0.40 4.30
N LYS A 560 8.79 1.59 4.10
CA LYS A 560 7.38 1.86 4.44
C LYS A 560 6.41 1.04 3.60
N ALA A 561 6.72 0.77 2.34
CA ALA A 561 5.88 -0.06 1.49
C ALA A 561 5.83 -1.51 1.96
N VAL A 562 6.95 -2.03 2.49
CA VAL A 562 7.03 -3.38 3.04
C VAL A 562 6.35 -3.47 4.42
N ASP A 563 6.53 -2.47 5.28
CA ASP A 563 6.01 -2.51 6.65
C ASP A 563 4.52 -2.12 6.74
N GLU A 564 4.08 -1.16 5.93
CA GLU A 564 2.77 -0.52 6.04
C GLU A 564 1.90 -0.71 4.77
N GLY A 565 2.43 -1.40 3.75
CA GLY A 565 1.75 -1.67 2.48
C GLY A 565 2.04 -0.64 1.38
N LEU A 566 1.75 -1.01 0.13
CA LEU A 566 1.99 -0.19 -1.06
C LEU A 566 1.26 1.16 -0.97
N ARG A 567 1.99 2.24 -1.31
CA ARG A 567 1.52 3.62 -1.20
C ARG A 567 1.37 4.29 -2.56
N PRO A 568 0.55 5.34 -2.65
CA PRO A 568 0.54 6.20 -3.83
C PRO A 568 1.80 7.07 -3.91
N VAL A 569 2.29 7.26 -5.12
CA VAL A 569 3.41 8.14 -5.48
C VAL A 569 2.97 9.10 -6.57
N MET A 570 3.66 10.25 -6.69
CA MET A 570 3.39 11.18 -7.79
C MET A 570 4.08 10.76 -9.07
N THR A 571 3.35 10.84 -10.17
CA THR A 571 3.84 10.57 -11.51
C THR A 571 3.26 11.57 -12.51
N LEU A 572 3.71 11.50 -13.76
CA LEU A 572 3.20 12.33 -14.86
C LEU A 572 2.35 11.47 -15.81
N GLU A 573 1.15 11.96 -16.13
CA GLU A 573 0.24 11.39 -17.14
C GLU A 573 -0.37 12.55 -17.93
N ASP A 574 -0.36 12.46 -19.26
CA ASP A 574 -0.88 13.51 -20.16
C ASP A 574 -0.40 14.94 -19.83
N ALA A 575 0.89 15.07 -19.46
CA ALA A 575 1.52 16.33 -19.05
C ALA A 575 0.98 16.94 -17.74
N GLN A 576 0.22 16.18 -16.96
CA GLN A 576 -0.25 16.56 -15.64
C GLN A 576 0.34 15.64 -14.57
N THR A 577 0.53 16.18 -13.37
CA THR A 577 0.90 15.36 -12.22
C THR A 577 -0.32 14.60 -11.73
N THR A 578 -0.20 13.29 -11.58
CA THR A 578 -1.25 12.42 -11.05
C THR A 578 -0.69 11.53 -9.93
N SER A 579 -1.56 11.17 -9.00
CA SER A 579 -1.26 10.21 -7.95
C SER A 579 -1.59 8.81 -8.46
N ARG A 580 -0.62 7.88 -8.37
CA ARG A 580 -0.86 6.46 -8.67
C ARG A 580 -0.37 5.58 -7.54
N SER A 581 -1.21 4.63 -7.13
CA SER A 581 -0.82 3.55 -6.21
C SER A 581 0.27 2.69 -6.85
N MET A 582 1.29 2.34 -6.07
CA MET A 582 2.23 1.31 -6.45
C MET A 582 1.47 -0.02 -6.62
N GLY A 583 1.70 -0.71 -7.74
CA GLY A 583 1.03 -1.98 -8.05
C GLY A 583 1.75 -3.18 -7.43
N GLU A 584 3.05 -3.30 -7.69
CA GLU A 584 3.93 -4.34 -7.16
C GLU A 584 5.30 -3.75 -6.87
N LEU A 585 6.01 -4.31 -5.89
CA LEU A 585 7.35 -3.89 -5.49
C LEU A 585 8.39 -4.94 -5.92
N PHE A 586 9.34 -4.53 -6.74
CA PHE A 586 10.47 -5.34 -7.14
C PHE A 586 11.78 -4.69 -6.71
N ILE A 587 12.64 -5.47 -6.03
CA ILE A 587 14.02 -5.05 -5.73
C ILE A 587 14.93 -5.79 -6.69
N ASN A 588 15.59 -5.03 -7.58
CA ASN A 588 16.51 -5.56 -8.57
C ASN A 588 17.96 -5.25 -8.18
N PRO A 589 18.93 -6.09 -8.58
CA PRO A 589 20.34 -5.76 -8.46
C PRO A 589 20.65 -4.41 -9.13
N ALA A 590 21.50 -3.59 -8.50
CA ALA A 590 21.91 -2.33 -9.08
C ALA A 590 22.67 -2.57 -10.40
N PRO A 591 22.39 -1.80 -11.48
CA PRO A 591 23.14 -1.92 -12.73
C PRO A 591 24.59 -1.46 -12.54
N GLU A 592 25.51 -1.94 -13.38
CA GLU A 592 26.94 -1.56 -13.33
C GLU A 592 27.16 -0.05 -13.50
N GLN A 593 26.28 0.62 -14.24
CA GLN A 593 26.36 2.05 -14.52
C GLN A 593 24.99 2.71 -14.35
N LEU A 594 25.02 3.93 -13.82
CA LEU A 594 23.86 4.83 -13.71
C LEU A 594 24.05 6.04 -14.63
N VAL A 595 22.94 6.62 -15.07
CA VAL A 595 22.92 7.84 -15.86
C VAL A 595 22.69 9.01 -14.93
N HIS A 596 23.67 9.93 -14.86
CA HIS A 596 23.49 11.20 -14.15
C HIS A 596 23.11 12.30 -15.14
N VAL A 597 21.90 12.81 -15.01
CA VAL A 597 21.36 13.90 -15.83
C VAL A 597 21.52 15.21 -15.09
N ALA A 598 22.51 16.02 -15.50
CA ALA A 598 22.72 17.36 -14.97
C ALA A 598 21.79 18.38 -15.64
N LEU A 599 21.03 19.13 -14.85
CA LEU A 599 20.08 20.12 -15.34
C LEU A 599 20.66 21.53 -15.31
N HIS A 600 20.21 22.38 -16.24
CA HIS A 600 20.69 23.77 -16.35
C HIS A 600 20.35 24.65 -15.12
N ASN A 601 19.33 24.25 -14.34
CA ASN A 601 18.95 24.91 -13.09
C ASN A 601 19.81 24.44 -11.91
N GLY A 602 20.89 23.69 -12.16
CA GLY A 602 21.83 23.19 -11.16
C GLY A 602 21.31 22.05 -10.29
N ASN A 603 20.12 21.53 -10.59
CA ASN A 603 19.64 20.25 -10.05
C ASN A 603 20.16 19.09 -10.91
N GLY A 604 19.93 17.84 -10.48
CA GLY A 604 20.29 16.66 -11.24
C GLY A 604 19.50 15.43 -10.82
N LEU A 605 19.40 14.46 -11.72
CA LEU A 605 18.72 13.19 -11.51
C LEU A 605 19.70 12.05 -11.78
N THR A 606 19.84 11.12 -10.86
CA THR A 606 20.57 9.87 -11.10
C THR A 606 19.57 8.77 -11.35
N LEU A 607 19.64 8.13 -12.52
CA LEU A 607 18.61 7.20 -12.99
C LEU A 607 19.25 5.95 -13.59
N THR A 608 18.47 4.87 -13.66
CA THR A 608 18.82 3.71 -14.52
C THR A 608 18.64 4.09 -15.99
N ALA A 609 19.45 3.51 -16.89
CA ALA A 609 19.47 3.91 -18.30
C ALA A 609 18.12 3.72 -19.03
N ASN A 610 17.31 2.75 -18.60
CA ASN A 610 15.98 2.47 -19.12
C ASN A 610 14.87 3.32 -18.49
N HIS A 611 15.12 4.03 -17.39
CA HIS A 611 14.12 4.88 -16.76
C HIS A 611 13.69 5.99 -17.73
N LYS A 612 12.39 6.10 -17.99
CA LYS A 612 11.87 7.08 -18.94
C LYS A 612 11.58 8.39 -18.24
N VAL A 613 11.97 9.48 -18.88
CA VAL A 613 11.65 10.84 -18.47
C VAL A 613 10.90 11.57 -19.58
N LEU A 614 10.05 12.52 -19.22
CA LEU A 614 9.25 13.25 -20.18
C LEU A 614 10.07 14.41 -20.77
N VAL A 615 10.27 14.39 -22.08
CA VAL A 615 11.05 15.39 -22.83
C VAL A 615 10.10 16.24 -23.68
N ASP A 616 10.26 17.55 -23.61
CA ASP A 616 9.58 18.51 -24.50
C ASP A 616 10.41 18.74 -25.77
N ARG A 617 9.86 18.31 -26.91
CA ARG A 617 10.44 18.52 -28.25
C ARG A 617 9.47 19.33 -29.11
N PHE A 618 9.97 19.81 -30.26
CA PHE A 618 9.14 20.59 -31.18
C PHE A 618 7.97 19.78 -31.76
N GLU A 619 8.13 18.46 -31.86
CA GLU A 619 7.08 17.52 -32.28
C GLU A 619 6.02 17.27 -31.21
N GLY A 620 6.33 17.54 -29.94
CA GLY A 620 5.47 17.27 -28.78
C GLY A 620 6.22 16.65 -27.60
N LEU A 621 5.47 16.36 -26.55
CA LEU A 621 5.98 15.69 -25.34
C LEU A 621 6.20 14.20 -25.62
N THR A 622 7.37 13.67 -25.27
CA THR A 622 7.73 12.27 -25.52
C THR A 622 8.46 11.67 -24.32
N TRP A 623 8.10 10.44 -23.95
CA TRP A 623 8.84 9.66 -22.94
C TRP A 623 10.13 9.09 -23.54
N VAL A 624 11.28 9.49 -23.02
CA VAL A 624 12.61 9.09 -23.51
C VAL A 624 13.37 8.37 -22.39
N PRO A 625 13.95 7.17 -22.63
CA PRO A 625 14.84 6.53 -21.67
C PRO A 625 16.06 7.41 -21.34
N ALA A 626 16.47 7.46 -20.07
CA ALA A 626 17.55 8.31 -19.58
C ALA A 626 18.87 8.08 -20.34
N GLY A 627 19.20 6.84 -20.67
CA GLY A 627 20.39 6.48 -21.45
C GLY A 627 20.38 6.92 -22.91
N LYS A 628 19.24 7.39 -23.42
CA LYS A 628 19.07 7.92 -24.79
C LYS A 628 18.94 9.45 -24.80
N LEU A 629 19.05 10.11 -23.65
CA LEU A 629 18.98 11.57 -23.58
C LEU A 629 20.21 12.22 -24.22
N LEU A 630 19.99 13.33 -24.91
CA LEU A 630 21.05 14.11 -25.55
C LEU A 630 21.26 15.45 -24.83
N PRO A 631 22.50 15.96 -24.74
CA PRO A 631 22.74 17.29 -24.21
C PRO A 631 21.94 18.37 -24.94
N GLY A 632 21.23 19.21 -24.18
CA GLY A 632 20.38 20.28 -24.71
C GLY A 632 18.90 19.91 -24.83
N GLU A 633 18.53 18.66 -24.58
CA GLU A 633 17.12 18.27 -24.43
C GLU A 633 16.47 18.94 -23.21
N ARG A 634 15.15 19.13 -23.27
CA ARG A 634 14.36 19.84 -22.27
C ARG A 634 13.46 18.87 -21.54
N LEU A 635 13.75 18.67 -20.27
CA LEU A 635 12.94 17.81 -19.42
C LEU A 635 11.74 18.60 -18.89
N VAL A 636 10.59 17.95 -18.88
CA VAL A 636 9.38 18.53 -18.32
C VAL A 636 9.50 18.53 -16.81
N ASP A 637 9.29 19.70 -16.24
CA ASP A 637 9.11 19.87 -14.81
C ASP A 637 7.79 20.60 -14.56
N VAL A 638 7.04 20.19 -13.54
CA VAL A 638 5.74 20.77 -13.19
C VAL A 638 5.91 21.55 -11.89
N LEU A 639 5.24 22.70 -11.78
CA LEU A 639 4.95 23.38 -10.52
C LEU A 639 3.54 22.96 -10.09
N PRO A 640 3.39 21.81 -9.41
CA PRO A 640 2.09 21.28 -9.05
C PRO A 640 1.37 22.16 -8.03
N GLU A 641 0.06 22.27 -8.20
CA GLU A 641 -0.84 22.76 -7.17
C GLU A 641 -1.21 21.57 -6.26
N TYR A 642 -0.48 21.43 -5.15
CA TYR A 642 -0.80 20.39 -4.16
C TYR A 642 -2.00 20.81 -3.31
N THR A 643 -2.95 19.90 -3.10
CA THR A 643 -4.02 20.10 -2.11
C THR A 643 -3.42 20.07 -0.71
N SER A 644 -3.82 21.01 0.15
CA SER A 644 -3.39 21.03 1.55
C SER A 644 -3.84 19.75 2.25
N ILE A 645 -2.91 19.03 2.89
CA ILE A 645 -3.20 17.95 3.84
C ILE A 645 -4.05 18.52 5.00
N SER A 646 -4.82 17.65 5.65
CA SER A 646 -5.50 17.84 6.94
C SER A 646 -4.99 19.02 7.78
N ASN A 647 -5.93 19.87 8.21
CA ASN A 647 -5.69 21.09 8.99
C ASN A 647 -5.29 20.84 10.46
N GLU A 648 -5.23 19.58 10.92
CA GLU A 648 -4.84 19.31 12.32
C GLU A 648 -3.32 19.39 12.50
N ALA A 649 -2.90 20.34 13.33
CA ALA A 649 -1.49 20.54 13.66
C ALA A 649 -0.90 19.28 14.34
N PRO A 650 0.22 18.72 13.82
CA PRO A 650 0.85 17.54 14.41
C PRO A 650 1.29 17.77 15.86
N TYR A 651 1.30 16.72 16.68
CA TYR A 651 1.70 16.86 18.09
C TYR A 651 3.22 16.77 18.25
N ILE A 652 3.80 17.59 19.13
CA ILE A 652 5.24 17.62 19.45
C ILE A 652 5.74 16.24 19.86
N ILE A 653 4.93 15.52 20.63
CA ILE A 653 5.26 14.20 21.19
C ILE A 653 5.47 13.12 20.13
N ASP A 654 4.88 13.28 18.93
CA ASP A 654 5.05 12.33 17.82
C ASP A 654 6.45 12.45 17.19
N TYR A 655 7.18 13.54 17.46
CA TYR A 655 8.55 13.79 17.00
C TYR A 655 9.58 13.57 18.12
N LEU A 656 9.18 12.98 19.24
CA LEU A 656 10.10 12.57 20.31
C LEU A 656 10.43 11.08 20.15
N PRO A 657 11.68 10.67 20.44
CA PRO A 657 12.08 9.28 20.31
C PRO A 657 11.40 8.44 21.40
N ASP A 658 11.17 7.15 21.11
CA ASP A 658 10.45 6.25 22.02
C ASP A 658 11.15 6.07 23.38
N ASP A 659 12.46 6.29 23.45
CA ASP A 659 13.23 6.23 24.71
C ASP A 659 13.05 7.48 25.60
N TYR A 660 12.38 8.53 25.10
CA TYR A 660 12.14 9.76 25.85
C TYR A 660 11.10 9.55 26.95
N LYS A 661 11.35 10.11 28.15
CA LYS A 661 10.56 9.80 29.35
C LYS A 661 9.46 10.82 29.61
N ILE A 662 8.32 10.31 30.09
CA ILE A 662 7.18 11.12 30.55
C ILE A 662 7.30 11.32 32.06
N SER A 663 7.16 12.57 32.53
CA SER A 663 7.15 12.97 33.95
C SER A 663 5.79 13.51 34.39
N ASP A 664 4.74 13.21 33.62
CA ASP A 664 3.41 13.77 33.83
C ASP A 664 2.60 12.96 34.86
N ASP A 665 2.58 13.45 36.10
CA ASP A 665 1.93 12.77 37.22
C ASP A 665 0.40 12.69 37.07
N GLU A 666 -0.22 13.69 36.43
CA GLU A 666 -1.66 13.65 36.13
C GLU A 666 -1.96 12.55 35.10
N PHE A 667 -1.14 12.45 34.06
CA PHE A 667 -1.22 11.35 33.11
C PHE A 667 -0.97 9.98 33.75
N TYR A 668 0.02 9.84 34.64
CA TYR A 668 0.26 8.56 35.34
C TYR A 668 -0.93 8.14 36.22
N ALA A 669 -1.66 9.10 36.81
CA ALA A 669 -2.87 8.79 37.56
C ALA A 669 -3.97 8.21 36.66
N LEU A 670 -4.19 8.79 35.47
CA LEU A 670 -5.11 8.27 34.46
C LEU A 670 -4.68 6.90 33.95
N LEU A 671 -3.39 6.75 33.61
CA LEU A 671 -2.84 5.48 33.14
C LEU A 671 -3.03 4.37 34.18
N ARG A 672 -2.83 4.68 35.47
CA ARG A 672 -3.10 3.74 36.55
C ARG A 672 -4.56 3.33 36.62
N GLU A 673 -5.49 4.27 36.50
CA GLU A 673 -6.94 3.97 36.50
C GLU A 673 -7.32 3.05 35.33
N TRP A 674 -6.80 3.32 34.13
CA TRP A 674 -7.02 2.47 32.96
C TRP A 674 -6.41 1.07 33.12
N MET A 675 -5.22 0.95 33.70
CA MET A 675 -4.61 -0.35 33.94
C MET A 675 -5.37 -1.17 34.99
N LEU A 676 -5.87 -0.54 36.06
CA LEU A 676 -6.61 -1.24 37.11
C LEU A 676 -8.04 -1.58 36.72
N SER A 677 -8.61 -0.95 35.69
CA SER A 677 -9.94 -1.31 35.18
C SER A 677 -9.91 -2.55 34.28
N GLN A 678 -8.79 -2.78 33.58
CA GLN A 678 -8.60 -3.93 32.68
C GLN A 678 -7.91 -5.12 33.36
N PHE A 679 -6.94 -4.88 34.24
CA PHE A 679 -6.16 -5.94 34.86
C PHE A 679 -6.54 -6.16 36.32
N SER A 680 -6.73 -7.43 36.70
CA SER A 680 -7.10 -7.82 38.07
C SER A 680 -6.05 -7.50 39.13
N SER A 681 -4.78 -7.37 38.73
CA SER A 681 -3.69 -6.91 39.59
C SER A 681 -2.55 -6.31 38.77
N LEU A 682 -1.70 -5.51 39.43
CA LEU A 682 -0.52 -4.94 38.78
C LEU A 682 0.54 -6.00 38.40
N SER A 683 0.55 -7.15 39.07
CA SER A 683 1.40 -8.29 38.68
C SER A 683 0.99 -8.83 37.32
N VAL A 684 -0.31 -9.07 37.14
CA VAL A 684 -0.86 -9.53 35.86
C VAL A 684 -0.64 -8.47 34.77
N ALA A 685 -0.81 -7.19 35.10
CA ALA A 685 -0.53 -6.11 34.17
C ALA A 685 0.95 -6.09 33.75
N SER A 686 1.88 -6.26 34.69
CA SER A 686 3.33 -6.31 34.45
C SER A 686 3.73 -7.43 33.49
N ASP A 687 3.21 -8.65 33.72
CA ASP A 687 3.47 -9.79 32.85
C ASP A 687 2.87 -9.58 31.45
N THR A 688 1.69 -8.97 31.37
CA THR A 688 0.99 -8.73 30.11
C THR A 688 1.72 -7.69 29.26
N VAL A 689 2.11 -6.54 29.84
CA VAL A 689 2.77 -5.44 29.10
C VAL A 689 4.30 -5.61 28.98
N ASN A 690 4.85 -6.71 29.52
CA ASN A 690 6.28 -7.01 29.51
C ASN A 690 7.17 -5.89 30.13
N ILE A 691 6.68 -5.22 31.18
CA ILE A 691 7.44 -4.23 31.96
C ILE A 691 7.65 -4.78 33.36
N PRO A 692 8.88 -4.81 33.91
CA PRO A 692 9.14 -5.38 35.23
C PRO A 692 8.27 -4.77 36.33
N TYR A 693 7.68 -5.61 37.18
CA TYR A 693 6.71 -5.20 38.20
C TYR A 693 7.17 -4.02 39.04
N ASN A 694 8.41 -4.06 39.54
CA ASN A 694 8.98 -3.01 40.37
C ASN A 694 9.07 -1.66 39.65
N ARG A 695 9.34 -1.69 38.33
CA ARG A 695 9.43 -0.50 37.48
C ARG A 695 8.04 0.09 37.24
N LEU A 696 7.09 -0.75 36.86
CA LEU A 696 5.70 -0.35 36.64
C LEU A 696 5.05 0.19 37.91
N TYR A 697 5.22 -0.51 39.04
CA TYR A 697 4.75 -0.07 40.35
C TYR A 697 5.37 1.28 40.75
N SER A 698 6.69 1.43 40.58
CA SER A 698 7.36 2.70 40.87
C SER A 698 6.89 3.86 40.00
N ALA A 699 6.41 3.61 38.79
CA ALA A 699 5.91 4.65 37.88
C ALA A 699 4.49 5.11 38.25
N LEU A 700 3.59 4.16 38.50
CA LEU A 700 2.16 4.44 38.73
C LEU A 700 1.83 4.86 40.18
N TYR A 701 2.70 4.53 41.14
CA TYR A 701 2.51 4.83 42.55
C TYR A 701 3.63 5.74 43.07
N PRO A 702 3.53 7.06 42.82
CA PRO A 702 4.51 8.01 43.34
C PRO A 702 4.51 7.97 44.89
N ARG A 703 5.70 8.13 45.46
CA ARG A 703 6.04 8.13 46.88
C ARG A 703 6.98 9.32 47.14
N PRO A 704 6.62 10.26 48.02
CA PRO A 704 7.37 11.50 48.21
C PRO A 704 8.82 11.32 48.71
N GLU A 705 9.20 10.12 49.14
CA GLU A 705 10.47 9.81 49.81
C GLU A 705 11.57 9.31 48.85
N PHE A 706 11.25 8.93 47.60
CA PHE A 706 12.20 8.30 46.67
C PHE A 706 12.05 8.81 45.23
N SER A 707 13.13 8.76 44.45
CA SER A 707 13.08 9.07 43.01
C SER A 707 12.30 7.98 42.24
N HIS A 708 11.27 8.38 41.50
CA HIS A 708 10.42 7.45 40.72
C HIS A 708 11.06 7.03 39.40
N GLN A 709 10.88 5.77 39.05
CA GLN A 709 11.15 5.32 37.69
C GLN A 709 10.06 5.86 36.75
N ARG A 710 10.47 6.73 35.83
CA ARG A 710 9.59 7.20 34.76
C ARG A 710 9.58 6.21 33.59
N LEU A 711 8.40 6.00 33.01
CA LEU A 711 8.19 5.26 31.77
C LEU A 711 8.62 6.12 30.57
N SER A 712 9.14 5.43 29.57
CA SER A 712 9.44 5.97 28.25
C SER A 712 8.18 6.02 27.38
N LEU A 713 8.23 6.79 26.30
CA LEU A 713 7.14 6.88 25.32
C LEU A 713 6.82 5.51 24.71
N GLY A 714 7.84 4.71 24.38
CA GLY A 714 7.66 3.36 23.86
C GLY A 714 6.96 2.44 24.86
N GLU A 715 7.35 2.49 26.14
CA GLU A 715 6.67 1.73 27.21
C GLU A 715 5.20 2.16 27.37
N VAL A 716 4.90 3.46 27.29
CA VAL A 716 3.52 3.96 27.37
C VAL A 716 2.70 3.54 26.16
N LYS A 717 3.25 3.62 24.94
CA LYS A 717 2.59 3.15 23.72
C LYS A 717 2.27 1.65 23.80
N GLU A 718 3.20 0.84 24.29
CA GLU A 718 2.97 -0.61 24.49
C GLU A 718 1.84 -0.86 25.51
N ILE A 719 1.83 -0.15 26.64
CA ILE A 719 0.74 -0.26 27.63
C ILE A 719 -0.60 0.08 26.98
N LEU A 720 -0.70 1.20 26.26
CA LEU A 720 -1.93 1.64 25.60
C LEU A 720 -2.40 0.64 24.54
N ALA A 721 -1.48 0.05 23.76
CA ALA A 721 -1.81 -0.99 22.80
C ALA A 721 -2.45 -2.21 23.47
N ARG A 722 -1.92 -2.66 24.63
CA ARG A 722 -2.53 -3.77 25.40
C ARG A 722 -3.85 -3.40 26.08
N LEU A 723 -4.09 -2.12 26.33
CA LEU A 723 -5.36 -1.60 26.81
C LEU A 723 -6.38 -1.37 25.67
N ASN A 724 -6.00 -1.65 24.42
CA ASN A 724 -6.78 -1.35 23.22
C ASN A 724 -7.18 0.14 23.11
N MET A 725 -6.27 1.02 23.53
CA MET A 725 -6.44 2.47 23.48
C MET A 725 -5.62 3.09 22.36
N ASP A 726 -6.25 3.94 21.56
CA ASP A 726 -5.56 4.65 20.48
C ASP A 726 -4.66 5.78 21.01
N TRP A 727 -3.38 5.75 20.61
CA TRP A 727 -2.37 6.76 20.94
C TRP A 727 -2.84 8.18 20.59
N SER A 728 -3.56 8.34 19.47
CA SER A 728 -3.97 9.67 18.99
C SER A 728 -4.97 10.34 19.95
N SER A 729 -5.77 9.54 20.65
CA SER A 729 -6.71 10.02 21.67
C SER A 729 -6.03 10.47 22.97
N VAL A 730 -4.86 9.92 23.29
CA VAL A 730 -4.18 10.08 24.59
C VAL A 730 -3.08 11.14 24.54
N LYS A 731 -2.33 11.19 23.43
CA LYS A 731 -1.11 12.01 23.30
C LYS A 731 -1.31 13.51 23.56
N LYS A 732 -2.54 14.01 23.41
CA LYS A 732 -2.93 15.40 23.65
C LYS A 732 -2.94 15.79 25.13
N GLU A 733 -3.07 14.82 26.04
CA GLU A 733 -3.16 15.05 27.48
C GLU A 733 -1.78 15.16 28.14
N ILE A 734 -0.72 14.68 27.47
CA ILE A 734 0.64 14.60 28.02
C ILE A 734 1.36 15.94 27.82
N ARG A 735 1.78 16.58 28.93
CA ARG A 735 2.43 17.90 28.91
C ARG A 735 3.76 17.95 29.63
N CYS A 736 4.06 16.98 30.50
CA CYS A 736 5.30 16.97 31.29
C CYS A 736 6.24 15.81 30.94
N PHE A 737 7.51 16.12 30.73
CA PHE A 737 8.53 15.17 30.28
C PHE A 737 9.78 15.20 31.16
N GLN A 738 10.75 14.35 30.87
CA GLN A 738 12.01 14.21 31.60
C GLN A 738 12.61 15.55 32.08
N PHE A 739 13.12 15.55 33.32
CA PHE A 739 13.56 16.75 34.05
C PHE A 739 12.44 17.75 34.33
N ASP A 740 11.20 17.25 34.43
CA ASP A 740 9.98 17.98 34.73
C ASP A 740 9.77 19.19 33.80
N THR A 741 10.15 18.99 32.53
CA THR A 741 9.98 20.00 31.49
C THR A 741 8.52 19.98 31.04
N VAL A 742 7.81 21.07 31.34
CA VAL A 742 6.42 21.27 30.92
C VAL A 742 6.37 22.03 29.60
N ILE A 743 5.57 21.55 28.66
CA ILE A 743 5.24 22.27 27.43
C ILE A 743 3.90 22.99 27.56
N ASN A 744 3.85 24.26 27.17
CA ASN A 744 2.61 25.04 27.17
C ASN A 744 1.72 24.76 25.97
N ARG A 745 2.32 24.24 24.89
CA ARG A 745 1.66 23.91 23.63
C ARG A 745 2.02 22.47 23.31
N THR A 746 1.04 21.66 22.96
CA THR A 746 1.23 20.23 22.65
C THR A 746 1.38 19.98 21.15
N GLN A 747 0.95 20.93 20.32
CA GLN A 747 1.02 20.86 18.86
C GLN A 747 2.16 21.71 18.30
N LEU A 748 2.67 21.31 17.14
CA LEU A 748 3.56 22.10 16.32
C LEU A 748 2.81 23.31 15.76
N ASP A 749 3.45 24.47 15.79
CA ASP A 749 2.93 25.70 15.23
C ASP A 749 4.03 26.45 14.46
N SER A 750 3.64 27.53 13.78
CA SER A 750 4.56 28.32 12.97
C SER A 750 5.70 28.93 13.79
N GLU A 751 5.51 29.18 15.09
CA GLU A 751 6.57 29.73 15.96
C GLU A 751 7.64 28.67 16.22
N ILE A 752 7.22 27.44 16.54
CA ILE A 752 8.12 26.31 16.76
C ILE A 752 8.91 26.00 15.48
N LEU A 753 8.26 26.00 14.31
CA LEU A 753 8.93 25.71 13.05
C LEU A 753 9.85 26.84 12.60
N TYR A 754 9.47 28.10 12.83
CA TYR A 754 10.39 29.23 12.63
C TYR A 754 11.64 29.11 13.51
N LEU A 755 11.48 28.77 14.79
CA LEU A 755 12.60 28.46 15.67
C LEU A 755 13.45 27.30 15.14
N ALA A 756 12.83 26.22 14.65
CA ALA A 756 13.53 25.09 14.06
C ALA A 756 14.38 25.51 12.86
N GLY A 757 13.88 26.41 12.01
CA GLY A 757 14.63 27.01 10.90
C GLY A 757 15.85 27.83 11.36
N LEU A 758 15.72 28.61 12.44
CA LEU A 758 16.85 29.33 13.05
C LEU A 758 17.90 28.36 13.59
N VAL A 759 17.49 27.22 14.17
CA VAL A 759 18.41 26.18 14.65
C VAL A 759 19.12 25.49 13.48
N ALA A 760 18.38 25.20 12.41
CA ALA A 760 18.91 24.59 11.19
C ALA A 760 19.92 25.49 10.46
N SER A 761 19.84 26.83 10.61
CA SER A 761 20.76 27.80 9.98
C SER A 761 21.96 28.20 10.86
N ASP A 762 21.77 29.17 11.77
CA ASP A 762 22.83 29.71 12.63
C ASP A 762 22.93 29.01 14.01
N GLY A 763 21.97 28.15 14.35
CA GLY A 763 22.01 27.37 15.59
C GLY A 763 22.74 26.03 15.50
N CYS A 764 22.71 25.25 16.57
CA CYS A 764 23.15 23.86 16.58
C CYS A 764 22.48 23.07 17.70
N VAL A 765 22.30 21.77 17.47
CA VAL A 765 21.91 20.81 18.50
C VAL A 765 23.19 20.19 19.07
N ARG A 766 23.42 20.37 20.37
CA ARG A 766 24.61 19.89 21.08
C ARG A 766 24.30 18.61 21.82
N TRP A 767 24.98 17.54 21.42
CA TRP A 767 24.96 16.25 22.08
C TRP A 767 26.05 16.17 23.16
N ARG A 768 25.67 15.87 24.40
CA ARG A 768 26.62 15.65 25.50
C ARG A 768 26.58 14.18 25.94
N GLY A 769 27.76 13.58 26.06
CA GLY A 769 27.91 12.16 26.39
C GLY A 769 27.55 11.23 25.22
N GLN A 770 27.92 9.96 25.32
CA GLN A 770 27.63 8.95 24.30
C GLN A 770 26.12 8.83 24.08
N GLY A 771 25.66 8.93 22.83
CA GLY A 771 24.22 8.87 22.49
C GLY A 771 23.36 9.98 23.10
N GLY A 772 23.95 11.08 23.59
CA GLY A 772 23.22 12.17 24.22
C GLY A 772 22.73 11.86 25.64
N LYS A 773 23.31 10.84 26.30
CA LYS A 773 22.96 10.44 27.68
C LYS A 773 23.14 11.57 28.71
N SER A 774 24.05 12.52 28.46
CA SER A 774 24.27 13.68 29.32
C SER A 774 23.49 14.93 28.86
N GLY A 775 22.54 14.74 27.94
CA GLY A 775 21.62 15.77 27.45
C GLY A 775 21.88 16.19 26.00
N VAL A 776 20.80 16.64 25.36
CA VAL A 776 20.78 17.16 23.99
C VAL A 776 20.18 18.56 24.03
N PHE A 777 20.95 19.60 23.76
CA PHE A 777 20.52 20.99 23.99
C PHE A 777 20.59 21.82 22.72
N VAL A 778 19.75 22.84 22.60
CA VAL A 778 19.78 23.76 21.46
C VAL A 778 20.56 25.01 21.83
N GLN A 779 21.50 25.38 20.98
CA GLN A 779 22.18 26.67 21.02
C GLN A 779 21.88 27.44 19.74
N PHE A 780 21.45 28.69 19.88
CA PHE A 780 21.35 29.64 18.77
C PHE A 780 22.40 30.73 18.95
N THR A 781 23.05 31.17 17.87
CA THR A 781 24.08 32.21 17.95
C THR A 781 23.96 33.14 16.78
N ASN A 782 23.64 34.42 17.02
CA ASN A 782 23.47 35.39 15.94
C ASN A 782 23.99 36.78 16.35
N SER A 783 24.34 37.60 15.35
CA SER A 783 24.77 38.99 15.55
C SER A 783 23.61 39.99 15.50
N GLU A 784 22.43 39.60 15.01
CA GLU A 784 21.23 40.42 14.93
C GLU A 784 20.38 40.28 16.20
N PRO A 785 20.27 41.32 17.05
CA PRO A 785 19.53 41.25 18.32
C PRO A 785 18.03 40.91 18.15
N ALA A 786 17.42 41.31 17.03
CA ALA A 786 16.02 41.00 16.76
C ALA A 786 15.78 39.48 16.70
N LEU A 787 16.71 38.73 16.10
CA LEU A 787 16.59 37.27 15.97
C LEU A 787 16.81 36.55 17.29
N THR A 788 17.80 36.97 18.10
CA THR A 788 18.04 36.33 19.40
C THR A 788 16.94 36.63 20.41
N THR A 789 16.40 37.85 20.39
CA THR A 789 15.22 38.22 21.17
C THR A 789 14.01 37.37 20.78
N ARG A 790 13.78 37.22 19.47
CA ARG A 790 12.68 36.40 18.96
C ARG A 790 12.82 34.92 19.35
N PHE A 791 14.02 34.35 19.18
CA PHE A 791 14.33 32.99 19.62
C PHE A 791 13.98 32.79 21.10
N ASN A 792 14.39 33.72 21.98
CA ASN A 792 14.06 33.62 23.40
C ASN A 792 12.59 33.78 23.71
N GLN A 793 11.87 34.65 23.01
CA GLN A 793 10.43 34.82 23.18
C GLN A 793 9.70 33.50 22.92
N ILE A 794 10.07 32.80 21.83
CA ILE A 794 9.48 31.51 21.46
C ILE A 794 9.84 30.44 22.50
N VAL A 795 11.13 30.32 22.88
CA VAL A 795 11.56 29.37 23.92
C VAL A 795 10.85 29.63 25.26
N SER A 796 10.73 30.90 25.66
CA SER A 796 10.03 31.28 26.90
C SER A 796 8.55 30.94 26.83
N ALA A 797 7.90 31.21 25.70
CA ALA A 797 6.49 30.90 25.50
C ALA A 797 6.20 29.40 25.47
N LEU A 798 7.14 28.58 24.98
CA LEU A 798 6.97 27.13 24.90
C LEU A 798 7.22 26.43 26.25
N PHE A 799 8.22 26.88 27.02
CA PHE A 799 8.72 26.19 28.21
C PHE A 799 8.57 26.95 29.54
N ASN A 800 7.95 28.15 29.55
CA ASN A 800 7.94 29.08 30.70
C ASN A 800 9.33 29.41 31.26
N ARG A 801 10.38 29.25 30.45
CA ARG A 801 11.75 29.52 30.86
C ARG A 801 12.54 30.11 29.70
N PRO A 802 13.16 31.29 29.86
CA PRO A 802 13.98 31.87 28.81
C PRO A 802 15.25 31.05 28.58
N ALA A 803 15.79 31.14 27.36
CA ALA A 803 17.13 30.64 27.10
C ALA A 803 18.16 31.44 27.89
N THR A 804 19.28 30.81 28.23
CA THR A 804 20.40 31.52 28.87
C THR A 804 21.18 32.26 27.80
N GLU A 805 21.28 33.58 27.92
CA GLU A 805 22.02 34.40 26.97
C GLU A 805 23.41 34.78 27.47
N LEU A 806 24.39 34.72 26.57
CA LEU A 806 25.73 35.24 26.76
C LEU A 806 26.13 36.09 25.56
N VAL A 807 26.46 37.36 25.82
CA VAL A 807 27.03 38.25 24.79
C VAL A 807 28.53 37.98 24.71
N VAL A 808 29.00 37.63 23.51
CA VAL A 808 30.40 37.33 23.24
C VAL A 808 30.99 38.42 22.34
N GLU A 809 32.08 39.03 22.81
CA GLU A 809 32.84 40.00 22.03
C GLU A 809 33.48 39.34 20.79
N PRO A 810 33.65 40.08 19.68
CA PRO A 810 34.25 39.53 18.46
C PRO A 810 35.64 38.95 18.74
N LYS A 811 35.85 37.70 18.34
CA LYS A 811 37.13 36.99 18.48
C LYS A 811 37.65 36.56 17.12
N VAL A 812 38.96 36.38 17.04
CA VAL A 812 39.61 35.80 15.87
C VAL A 812 39.61 34.28 16.05
N SER A 813 38.89 33.58 15.19
CA SER A 813 38.86 32.12 15.15
C SER A 813 39.84 31.64 14.08
N ARG A 814 40.76 30.73 14.46
CA ARG A 814 41.73 30.12 13.54
C ARG A 814 41.39 28.65 13.36
N SER A 815 41.20 28.21 12.11
CA SER A 815 41.03 26.80 11.76
C SER A 815 41.85 26.49 10.51
N ALA A 816 42.85 25.61 10.66
CA ALA A 816 43.83 25.27 9.63
C ALA A 816 44.41 26.52 8.92
N ASN A 817 43.99 26.79 7.67
CA ASN A 817 44.45 27.91 6.84
C ASN A 817 43.50 29.12 6.83
N LEU A 818 42.48 29.13 7.70
CA LEU A 818 41.42 30.14 7.72
C LEU A 818 41.45 30.95 9.02
N GLU A 819 41.66 32.26 8.89
CA GLU A 819 41.50 33.22 9.98
C GLU A 819 40.16 33.95 9.79
N ILE A 820 39.19 33.65 10.64
CA ILE A 820 37.89 34.33 10.67
C ILE A 820 37.94 35.39 11.77
N ILE A 821 37.99 36.65 11.35
CA ILE A 821 37.95 37.79 12.27
C ILE A 821 36.48 38.17 12.49
N GLY A 822 35.95 37.87 13.68
CA GLY A 822 34.65 38.38 14.09
C GLY A 822 34.66 39.91 14.07
N ARG A 823 33.68 40.52 13.41
CA ARG A 823 33.55 41.99 13.30
C ARG A 823 32.43 42.59 14.14
N ARG A 824 31.53 41.73 14.64
CA ARG A 824 30.33 42.12 15.39
C ARG A 824 30.25 41.29 16.65
N ARG A 825 29.66 41.88 17.70
CA ARG A 825 29.24 41.14 18.89
C ARG A 825 28.20 40.11 18.48
N VAL A 826 28.23 38.94 19.12
CA VAL A 826 27.23 37.89 18.90
C VAL A 826 26.59 37.54 20.23
N THR A 827 25.30 37.25 20.20
CA THR A 827 24.56 36.74 21.36
C THR A 827 24.39 35.24 21.20
N VAL A 828 24.80 34.49 22.21
CA VAL A 828 24.66 33.04 22.29
C VAL A 828 23.47 32.74 23.21
N SER A 829 22.39 32.21 22.66
CA SER A 829 21.18 31.82 23.39
C SER A 829 21.15 30.29 23.54
N LEU A 830 21.25 29.79 24.78
CA LEU A 830 21.26 28.36 25.09
C LEU A 830 19.92 27.93 25.72
N ALA A 831 19.15 27.12 25.01
CA ALA A 831 17.96 26.47 25.53
C ALA A 831 18.38 25.20 26.31
N GLY A 832 18.42 25.33 27.64
CA GLY A 832 18.95 24.31 28.55
C GLY A 832 18.01 23.13 28.85
N ASN A 833 17.01 22.85 28.01
CA ASN A 833 16.13 21.69 28.18
C ASN A 833 16.39 20.65 27.08
N THR A 834 16.25 19.37 27.42
CA THR A 834 16.53 18.28 26.48
C THR A 834 15.39 18.02 25.50
N LEU A 835 14.18 18.46 25.83
CA LEU A 835 12.99 18.23 25.01
C LEU A 835 13.13 18.94 23.68
N LEU A 836 13.52 20.22 23.69
CA LEU A 836 13.72 20.98 22.47
C LEU A 836 14.81 20.35 21.60
N GLY A 837 15.92 19.89 22.19
CA GLY A 837 16.98 19.22 21.45
C GLY A 837 16.52 17.92 20.80
N ARG A 838 15.74 17.11 21.51
CA ARG A 838 15.18 15.85 20.98
C ARG A 838 14.08 16.10 19.94
N LEU A 839 13.26 17.13 20.12
CA LEU A 839 12.31 17.58 19.11
C LEU A 839 13.01 18.02 17.81
N MET A 840 14.09 18.79 17.91
CA MET A 840 14.88 19.17 16.72
C MET A 840 15.37 17.93 15.96
N ASN A 841 15.86 16.91 16.68
CA ASN A 841 16.29 15.66 16.04
C ASN A 841 15.14 14.94 15.34
N GLY A 842 13.95 14.86 15.95
CA GLY A 842 12.77 14.25 15.33
C GLY A 842 12.25 15.03 14.13
N LEU A 843 12.50 16.34 14.07
CA LEU A 843 12.30 17.17 12.88
C LEU A 843 13.43 17.04 11.84
N GLY A 844 14.41 16.15 12.07
CA GLY A 844 15.53 15.90 11.17
C GLY A 844 16.69 16.88 11.30
N ILE A 845 16.80 17.64 12.40
CA ILE A 845 17.80 18.70 12.61
C ILE A 845 18.81 18.29 13.67
N GLY A 846 20.11 18.35 13.34
CA GLY A 846 21.20 18.13 14.30
C GLY A 846 21.32 16.68 14.79
N VAL A 847 20.89 15.73 13.97
CA VAL A 847 21.06 14.29 14.18
C VAL A 847 22.57 13.94 14.07
N PRO A 848 23.14 13.15 15.01
CA PRO A 848 24.56 12.83 15.01
C PRO A 848 24.92 11.94 13.82
N GLU A 849 26.20 11.92 13.45
CA GLU A 849 26.75 11.05 12.40
C GLU A 849 26.22 11.32 10.98
N GLN A 850 25.43 12.38 10.80
CA GLN A 850 25.02 12.88 9.48
C GLN A 850 25.98 13.99 9.01
N GLU A 851 26.27 13.99 7.70
CA GLU A 851 27.04 15.07 7.08
C GLU A 851 26.21 16.36 7.02
N GLN A 852 24.91 16.21 6.75
CA GLN A 852 23.95 17.30 6.67
C GLN A 852 23.60 17.79 8.06
N LYS A 853 23.42 19.11 8.19
CA LYS A 853 22.98 19.68 9.45
C LYS A 853 21.50 19.41 9.71
N TRP A 854 20.73 19.26 8.64
CA TRP A 854 19.31 18.94 8.67
C TRP A 854 18.88 18.23 7.39
N THR A 855 17.76 17.50 7.46
CA THR A 855 17.08 16.92 6.30
C THR A 855 15.63 17.43 6.20
N GLY A 856 15.10 17.50 4.98
CA GLY A 856 13.78 18.07 4.70
C GLY A 856 12.64 17.06 4.74
N TYR A 857 12.92 15.77 4.92
CA TYR A 857 11.93 14.69 4.78
C TYR A 857 10.72 14.90 5.70
N VAL A 858 10.96 15.08 7.01
CA VAL A 858 9.91 15.32 8.00
C VAL A 858 9.23 16.67 7.76
N ILE A 859 10.00 17.74 7.55
CA ILE A 859 9.45 19.09 7.34
C ILE A 859 8.54 19.14 6.11
N SER A 860 8.90 18.44 5.02
CA SER A 860 8.13 18.42 3.78
C SER A 860 6.75 17.78 3.92
N SER A 861 6.54 16.94 4.94
CA SER A 861 5.24 16.32 5.25
C SER A 861 4.29 17.22 6.02
N LEU A 862 4.78 18.36 6.54
CA LEU A 862 3.98 19.32 7.28
C LEU A 862 3.09 20.18 6.36
N SER A 863 2.17 20.93 6.95
CA SER A 863 1.35 21.89 6.22
C SER A 863 2.19 23.00 5.59
N ASN A 864 1.68 23.61 4.52
CA ASN A 864 2.38 24.66 3.78
C ASN A 864 2.76 25.86 4.67
N ASP A 865 1.94 26.20 5.67
CA ASP A 865 2.23 27.28 6.61
C ASP A 865 3.39 26.95 7.55
N LEU A 866 3.47 25.70 8.01
CA LEU A 866 4.57 25.20 8.85
C LEU A 866 5.88 25.11 8.07
N ILE A 867 5.82 24.66 6.81
CA ILE A 867 6.97 24.65 5.88
C ILE A 867 7.46 26.08 5.65
N ALA A 868 6.56 27.01 5.37
CA ALA A 868 6.90 28.42 5.14
C ALA A 868 7.55 29.05 6.38
N ALA A 869 7.05 28.73 7.58
CA ALA A 869 7.64 29.20 8.83
C ALA A 869 9.06 28.66 9.05
N TYR A 870 9.29 27.36 8.80
CA TYR A 870 10.63 26.76 8.83
C TYR A 870 11.59 27.43 7.84
N LEU A 871 11.15 27.59 6.59
CA LEU A 871 11.93 28.25 5.54
C LEU A 871 12.24 29.71 5.87
N ARG A 872 11.35 30.42 6.56
CA ARG A 872 11.59 31.79 7.05
C ARG A 872 12.72 31.83 8.08
N GLY A 873 12.68 30.92 9.07
CA GLY A 873 13.75 30.82 10.07
C GLY A 873 15.10 30.46 9.45
N LEU A 874 15.10 29.53 8.49
CA LEU A 874 16.29 29.16 7.74
C LEU A 874 16.84 30.36 6.93
N PHE A 875 15.95 31.14 6.30
CA PHE A 875 16.32 32.33 5.53
C PHE A 875 16.87 33.45 6.43
N ASP A 876 16.32 33.60 7.64
CA ASP A 876 16.75 34.62 8.58
C ASP A 876 18.13 34.36 9.17
N GLY A 877 18.59 33.12 9.24
CA GLY A 877 20.00 32.80 9.45
C GLY A 877 20.82 32.88 8.17
N ASP A 878 20.66 31.89 7.29
CA ASP A 878 21.58 31.61 6.16
C ASP A 878 21.15 32.21 4.81
N GLY A 879 20.04 32.94 4.77
CA GLY A 879 19.53 33.60 3.58
C GLY A 879 20.04 35.03 3.39
N HIS A 880 19.91 35.55 2.19
CA HIS A 880 20.12 36.97 1.89
C HIS A 880 19.31 37.40 0.65
N VAL A 881 19.17 38.72 0.48
CA VAL A 881 18.53 39.33 -0.70
C VAL A 881 19.61 40.00 -1.55
N THR A 882 19.67 39.66 -2.84
CA THR A 882 20.60 40.24 -3.82
C THR A 882 19.81 40.72 -5.04
N GLY A 883 19.70 42.04 -5.24
CA GLY A 883 18.83 42.59 -6.28
C GLY A 883 17.36 42.19 -6.04
N ASN A 884 16.66 41.74 -7.10
CA ASN A 884 15.27 41.25 -7.02
C ASN A 884 15.22 39.73 -6.75
N ARG A 885 16.14 39.19 -5.95
CA ARG A 885 16.25 37.74 -5.71
C ARG A 885 16.45 37.43 -4.23
N SER A 886 15.68 36.47 -3.75
CA SER A 886 15.89 35.77 -2.48
C SER A 886 16.84 34.60 -2.71
N VAL A 887 17.84 34.46 -1.82
CA VAL A 887 18.90 33.47 -1.91
C VAL A 887 19.08 32.76 -0.56
N TYR A 888 19.04 31.43 -0.55
CA TYR A 888 19.54 30.61 0.56
C TYR A 888 20.99 30.21 0.29
N THR A 889 21.82 30.12 1.33
CA THR A 889 23.15 29.52 1.24
C THR A 889 23.21 28.30 2.15
N VAL A 890 23.54 27.14 1.62
CA VAL A 890 23.57 25.86 2.36
C VAL A 890 24.89 25.12 2.12
N ARG A 891 25.19 24.13 2.96
CA ARG A 891 26.51 23.48 2.96
C ARG A 891 26.57 22.34 1.94
N THR A 892 25.53 21.53 1.86
CA THR A 892 25.51 20.31 1.05
C THR A 892 24.55 20.42 -0.14
N ASN A 893 24.75 19.56 -1.14
CA ASN A 893 23.86 19.50 -2.29
C ASN A 893 22.45 19.02 -1.88
N LEU A 894 22.38 18.08 -0.93
CA LEU A 894 21.11 17.54 -0.43
C LEU A 894 20.29 18.62 0.29
N GLU A 895 20.91 19.44 1.16
CA GLU A 895 20.25 20.59 1.78
C GLU A 895 19.70 21.55 0.71
N ALA A 896 20.46 21.80 -0.37
CA ALA A 896 20.02 22.67 -1.46
C ALA A 896 18.82 22.09 -2.22
N ARG A 897 18.86 20.77 -2.51
CA ARG A 897 17.73 20.04 -3.12
C ARG A 897 16.48 20.11 -2.23
N HIS A 898 16.62 19.91 -0.93
CA HIS A 898 15.48 19.98 -0.01
C HIS A 898 14.87 21.39 0.08
N VAL A 899 15.69 22.45 0.13
CA VAL A 899 15.18 23.83 0.05
C VAL A 899 14.45 24.06 -1.29
N HIS A 900 15.04 23.60 -2.40
CA HIS A 900 14.44 23.70 -3.72
C HIS A 900 13.07 23.00 -3.79
N LEU A 901 12.95 21.76 -3.32
CA LEU A 901 11.71 20.98 -3.31
C LEU A 901 10.64 21.58 -2.39
N MET A 902 11.01 22.04 -1.19
CA MET A 902 10.06 22.69 -0.27
C MET A 902 9.54 24.02 -0.83
N LEU A 903 10.41 24.84 -1.44
CA LEU A 903 9.98 26.07 -2.11
C LEU A 903 9.06 25.77 -3.30
N LYS A 904 9.37 24.72 -4.05
CA LYS A 904 8.53 24.25 -5.16
C LYS A 904 7.14 23.79 -4.67
N LYS A 905 7.06 23.09 -3.53
CA LYS A 905 5.78 22.75 -2.88
C LYS A 905 4.96 23.99 -2.50
N LEU A 906 5.61 25.11 -2.20
CA LEU A 906 4.95 26.41 -1.97
C LEU A 906 4.64 27.19 -3.26
N GLY A 907 4.90 26.62 -4.43
CA GLY A 907 4.69 27.25 -5.74
C GLY A 907 5.79 28.26 -6.13
N ILE A 908 6.98 28.19 -5.52
CA ILE A 908 8.09 29.12 -5.79
C ILE A 908 9.15 28.42 -6.64
N ALA A 909 9.37 28.90 -7.87
CA ALA A 909 10.40 28.34 -8.73
C ALA A 909 11.80 28.82 -8.32
N THR A 910 12.75 27.90 -8.21
CA THR A 910 14.14 28.20 -7.84
C THR A 910 15.14 27.43 -8.69
N TYR A 911 16.39 27.88 -8.69
CA TYR A 911 17.54 27.15 -9.23
C TYR A 911 18.64 27.02 -8.17
N ILE A 912 19.46 25.99 -8.31
CA ILE A 912 20.61 25.71 -7.44
C ILE A 912 21.88 26.17 -8.16
N SER A 913 22.80 26.79 -7.43
CA SER A 913 24.11 27.18 -7.96
C SER A 913 25.21 26.75 -6.98
N PRO A 914 26.22 25.98 -7.42
CA PRO A 914 27.38 25.69 -6.58
C PRO A 914 28.18 26.97 -6.33
N ILE A 915 28.74 27.11 -5.14
CA ILE A 915 29.67 28.19 -4.76
C ILE A 915 30.94 27.59 -4.16
N LYS A 916 31.96 28.42 -3.89
CA LYS A 916 33.26 27.96 -3.36
C LYS A 916 33.12 27.10 -2.08
N ARG A 917 32.09 27.33 -1.28
CA ARG A 917 31.80 26.60 -0.03
C ARG A 917 30.30 26.36 0.09
N GLY A 918 29.82 25.31 -0.59
CA GLY A 918 28.43 24.88 -0.55
C GLY A 918 27.63 25.30 -1.77
N TYR A 919 26.35 25.56 -1.58
CA TYR A 919 25.37 25.78 -2.65
C TYR A 919 24.46 26.96 -2.32
N GLN A 920 23.94 27.61 -3.36
CA GLN A 920 22.92 28.63 -3.25
C GLN A 920 21.63 28.16 -3.91
N VAL A 921 20.49 28.43 -3.26
CA VAL A 921 19.16 28.23 -3.85
C VAL A 921 18.55 29.60 -4.08
N VAL A 922 18.24 29.92 -5.33
CA VAL A 922 17.89 31.27 -5.76
C VAL A 922 16.54 31.26 -6.47
N THR A 923 15.68 32.21 -6.12
CA THR A 923 14.42 32.46 -6.85
C THR A 923 14.65 32.68 -8.34
N SER A 924 13.79 32.13 -9.20
CA SER A 924 14.06 32.13 -10.66
C SER A 924 13.65 33.45 -11.32
N ALA A 925 12.49 33.99 -10.95
CA ALA A 925 11.93 35.23 -11.48
C ALA A 925 11.61 36.26 -10.38
N ASP A 926 11.28 37.49 -10.80
CA ASP A 926 10.83 38.55 -9.90
C ASP A 926 9.51 38.15 -9.21
N SER A 927 8.61 37.48 -9.95
CA SER A 927 7.37 36.92 -9.41
C SER A 927 7.63 35.86 -8.33
N ASP A 928 8.62 34.98 -8.52
CA ASP A 928 9.00 33.99 -7.52
C ASP A 928 9.55 34.64 -6.25
N ALA A 929 10.31 35.73 -6.39
CA ALA A 929 10.83 36.50 -5.25
C ALA A 929 9.70 37.25 -4.50
N ILE A 930 8.69 37.73 -5.22
CA ILE A 930 7.48 38.35 -4.64
C ILE A 930 6.64 37.28 -3.92
N HIS A 931 6.41 36.13 -4.53
CA HIS A 931 5.69 35.03 -3.89
C HIS A 931 6.44 34.50 -2.67
N PHE A 932 7.78 34.47 -2.72
CA PHE A 932 8.63 34.20 -1.56
C PHE A 932 8.40 35.22 -0.44
N ARG A 933 8.38 36.52 -0.74
CA ARG A 933 8.09 37.57 0.25
C ARG A 933 6.72 37.36 0.91
N GLU A 934 5.71 37.00 0.13
CA GLU A 934 4.32 36.87 0.59
C GLU A 934 4.06 35.58 1.37
N ARG A 935 4.63 34.45 0.94
CA ARG A 935 4.46 33.15 1.59
C ARG A 935 5.46 32.91 2.71
N VAL A 936 6.74 33.15 2.45
CA VAL A 936 7.83 32.87 3.40
C VAL A 936 8.18 34.12 4.19
N GLY A 937 8.59 35.21 3.53
CA GLY A 937 8.96 36.46 4.19
C GLY A 937 10.22 36.37 5.06
N SER A 938 10.37 37.31 6.00
CA SER A 938 11.53 37.42 6.90
C SER A 938 11.16 38.20 8.16
N GLU A 939 11.65 37.77 9.33
CA GLU A 939 11.60 38.55 10.57
C GLU A 939 12.90 39.31 10.83
N HIS A 940 13.99 38.99 10.13
CA HIS A 940 15.22 39.79 10.18
C HIS A 940 14.96 41.20 9.58
N PRO A 941 15.10 42.30 10.36
CA PRO A 941 14.67 43.64 9.92
C PRO A 941 15.29 44.10 8.60
N GLY A 942 16.61 43.93 8.46
CA GLY A 942 17.32 44.29 7.23
C GLY A 942 17.01 43.41 6.01
N LYS A 943 16.70 42.12 6.20
CA LYS A 943 16.33 41.22 5.09
C LYS A 943 14.89 41.49 4.67
N ARG A 944 13.97 41.66 5.63
CA ARG A 944 12.58 42.09 5.40
C ARG A 944 12.51 43.39 4.62
N ALA A 945 13.22 44.44 5.04
CA ALA A 945 13.22 45.71 4.32
C ALA A 945 13.71 45.57 2.87
N ARG A 946 14.66 44.67 2.60
CA ARG A 946 15.11 44.38 1.23
C ARG A 946 14.11 43.57 0.42
N LEU A 947 13.41 42.60 1.04
CA LEU A 947 12.33 41.86 0.40
C LEU A 947 11.15 42.78 0.06
N ASP A 948 10.77 43.67 0.98
CA ASP A 948 9.69 44.64 0.79
C ASP A 948 10.01 45.63 -0.34
N ALA A 949 11.29 45.91 -0.56
CA ALA A 949 11.77 46.75 -1.67
C ALA A 949 11.83 46.03 -3.03
N ILE A 950 11.52 44.72 -3.11
CA ILE A 950 11.46 44.00 -4.38
C ILE A 950 10.18 44.41 -5.12
N GLU A 951 10.37 45.05 -6.26
CA GLU A 951 9.30 45.38 -7.20
C GLU A 951 9.45 44.53 -8.46
N ALA A 952 8.32 44.13 -9.05
CA ALA A 952 8.31 43.45 -10.34
C ALA A 952 8.85 44.41 -11.40
N ARG A 953 9.91 44.01 -12.12
CA ARG A 953 10.38 44.78 -13.27
C ARG A 953 9.27 44.86 -14.32
N SER A 954 8.87 46.08 -14.68
CA SER A 954 7.86 46.38 -15.71
C SER A 954 8.35 46.17 -17.15
N ASP A 955 9.36 45.32 -17.36
CA ASP A 955 9.86 45.03 -18.70
C ASP A 955 8.92 44.02 -19.39
N THR A 956 7.98 44.54 -20.17
CA THR A 956 7.07 43.75 -21.03
C THR A 956 7.81 42.87 -22.04
N ARG A 957 9.14 43.06 -22.22
CA ARG A 957 9.99 42.24 -23.09
C ARG A 957 10.79 41.17 -22.34
N HIS A 958 10.72 41.08 -21.01
CA HIS A 958 11.40 40.00 -20.27
C HIS A 958 10.67 38.66 -20.41
N VAL A 959 11.39 37.55 -20.61
CA VAL A 959 10.80 36.19 -20.74
C VAL A 959 10.93 35.47 -19.39
N VAL A 960 9.80 35.22 -18.74
CA VAL A 960 9.73 34.38 -17.53
C VAL A 960 9.83 32.92 -17.97
N ARG A 961 10.95 32.26 -17.66
CA ARG A 961 11.20 30.87 -18.10
C ARG A 961 10.40 29.82 -17.31
N SER A 962 9.97 30.14 -16.10
CA SER A 962 9.21 29.25 -15.21
C SER A 962 7.73 29.10 -15.58
N ASN A 963 7.20 29.95 -16.46
CA ASN A 963 5.80 29.93 -16.92
C ASN A 963 5.74 29.79 -18.46
N SER A 964 6.39 28.76 -18.98
CA SER A 964 6.52 28.51 -20.43
C SER A 964 5.53 27.45 -20.90
N VAL A 965 5.02 27.59 -22.13
CA VAL A 965 4.21 26.54 -22.78
C VAL A 965 5.10 25.52 -23.49
N PRO A 966 4.62 24.30 -23.77
CA PRO A 966 5.35 23.30 -24.54
C PRO A 966 5.86 23.84 -25.89
N LEU A 967 7.00 23.31 -26.35
CA LEU A 967 7.62 23.70 -27.62
C LEU A 967 6.70 23.52 -28.82
N SER A 968 5.82 22.51 -28.78
CA SER A 968 4.84 22.21 -29.82
C SER A 968 3.87 23.36 -30.10
N CYS A 969 3.61 24.24 -29.12
CA CYS A 969 2.81 25.44 -29.34
C CYS A 969 3.41 26.36 -30.43
N GLY A 970 4.74 26.33 -30.61
CA GLY A 970 5.41 27.08 -31.68
C GLY A 970 4.98 26.64 -33.07
N LYS A 971 4.68 25.35 -33.27
CA LYS A 971 4.17 24.80 -34.54
C LYS A 971 2.77 25.30 -34.84
N GLU A 972 1.89 25.28 -33.84
CA GLU A 972 0.52 25.82 -33.97
C GLU A 972 0.55 27.32 -34.29
N LEU A 973 1.44 28.06 -33.61
CA LEU A 973 1.64 29.47 -33.89
C LEU A 973 2.18 29.73 -35.31
N ALA A 974 3.09 28.88 -35.80
CA ALA A 974 3.60 28.97 -37.17
C ALA A 974 2.49 28.73 -38.21
N ALA A 975 1.67 27.71 -38.00
CA ALA A 975 0.52 27.41 -38.86
C ALA A 975 -0.48 28.58 -38.91
N LEU A 976 -0.69 29.26 -37.78
CA LEU A 976 -1.54 30.44 -37.71
C LEU A 976 -0.98 31.62 -38.52
N PHE A 977 0.33 31.88 -38.45
CA PHE A 977 1.00 32.90 -39.27
C PHE A 977 1.05 32.57 -40.76
N ASP A 978 1.11 31.30 -41.12
CA ASP A 978 1.07 30.87 -42.53
C ASP A 978 -0.36 30.97 -43.10
N THR A 979 -1.37 30.72 -42.27
CA THR A 979 -2.78 30.74 -42.69
C THR A 979 -3.32 32.16 -42.83
N TYR A 980 -2.89 33.09 -41.97
CA TYR A 980 -3.38 34.47 -41.94
C TYR A 980 -2.24 35.46 -42.20
N PRO A 981 -2.39 36.45 -43.09
CA PRO A 981 -1.34 37.42 -43.43
C PRO A 981 -1.17 38.49 -42.33
N ILE A 982 -0.73 38.06 -41.15
CA ILE A 982 -0.58 38.90 -39.98
C ILE A 982 0.72 39.71 -40.09
N ALA A 983 0.62 41.04 -40.02
CA ALA A 983 1.77 41.91 -39.96
C ALA A 983 2.41 41.82 -38.56
N VAL A 984 3.59 41.19 -38.46
CA VAL A 984 4.35 41.03 -37.20
C VAL A 984 4.64 42.38 -36.50
N THR A 985 4.64 43.49 -37.25
CA THR A 985 4.78 44.85 -36.70
C THR A 985 3.60 45.31 -35.82
N ARG A 986 2.46 44.61 -35.85
CA ARG A 986 1.28 44.88 -35.02
C ARG A 986 1.24 44.04 -33.74
N LEU A 987 2.17 43.10 -33.57
CA LEU A 987 2.21 42.22 -32.41
C LEU A 987 2.96 42.86 -31.24
N PRO A 988 2.64 42.48 -29.99
CA PRO A 988 3.34 42.96 -28.80
C PRO A 988 4.75 42.37 -28.61
N VAL A 989 5.27 41.62 -29.58
CA VAL A 989 6.58 40.96 -29.56
C VAL A 989 7.32 41.19 -30.89
N ASP A 990 8.66 41.18 -30.84
CA ASP A 990 9.46 41.39 -32.04
C ASP A 990 9.52 40.16 -32.98
N TYR A 991 9.87 40.39 -34.24
CA TYR A 991 10.00 39.34 -35.26
C TYR A 991 10.99 38.24 -34.87
N LYS A 992 12.06 38.58 -34.15
CA LYS A 992 13.06 37.57 -33.73
C LYS A 992 12.48 36.60 -32.71
N THR A 993 11.63 37.10 -31.82
CA THR A 993 10.93 36.34 -30.78
C THR A 993 9.89 35.42 -31.42
N VAL A 994 9.05 35.94 -32.31
CA VAL A 994 8.07 35.12 -33.06
C VAL A 994 8.78 34.03 -33.87
N LYS A 995 9.87 34.38 -34.55
CA LYS A 995 10.67 33.40 -35.31
C LYS A 995 11.32 32.36 -34.39
N ALA A 996 11.78 32.74 -33.21
CA ALA A 996 12.38 31.81 -32.26
C ALA A 996 11.35 30.81 -31.70
N TRP A 997 10.10 31.24 -31.47
CA TRP A 997 8.99 30.36 -31.07
C TRP A 997 8.58 29.42 -32.20
N THR A 998 8.30 29.95 -33.38
CA THR A 998 7.84 29.18 -34.55
C THR A 998 8.88 28.21 -35.11
N THR A 999 10.17 28.43 -34.84
CA THR A 999 11.26 27.52 -35.23
C THR A 999 11.76 26.62 -34.09
N GLY A 1000 11.06 26.62 -32.93
CA GLY A 1000 11.39 25.77 -31.79
C GLY A 1000 12.70 26.12 -31.07
N LYS A 1001 13.31 27.28 -31.35
CA LYS A 1001 14.55 27.72 -30.69
C LYS A 1001 14.32 28.08 -29.22
N SER A 1002 13.15 28.62 -28.88
CA SER A 1002 12.77 28.96 -27.51
C SER A 1002 11.27 28.73 -27.28
N GLN A 1003 10.88 28.38 -26.05
CA GLN A 1003 9.47 28.34 -25.67
C GLN A 1003 8.88 29.74 -25.54
N ALA A 1004 7.58 29.87 -25.76
CA ALA A 1004 6.83 31.07 -25.42
C ALA A 1004 6.48 31.05 -23.93
N SER A 1005 6.58 32.20 -23.25
CA SER A 1005 5.96 32.33 -21.93
C SER A 1005 4.45 32.43 -22.11
N LYS A 1006 3.68 31.81 -21.21
CA LYS A 1006 2.22 31.79 -21.26
C LYS A 1006 1.63 33.20 -21.34
N GLU A 1007 2.11 34.11 -20.50
CA GLU A 1007 1.68 35.51 -20.48
C GLU A 1007 1.90 36.23 -21.82
N LYS A 1008 3.08 36.08 -22.43
CA LYS A 1008 3.35 36.74 -23.71
C LYS A 1008 2.61 36.09 -24.86
N LEU A 1009 2.42 34.78 -24.81
CA LEU A 1009 1.61 34.08 -25.80
C LEU A 1009 0.17 34.59 -25.74
N VAL A 1010 -0.41 34.76 -24.54
CA VAL A 1010 -1.74 35.38 -24.36
C VAL A 1010 -1.78 36.78 -24.98
N LEU A 1011 -0.82 37.65 -24.68
CA LEU A 1011 -0.76 38.99 -25.29
C LEU A 1011 -0.73 38.94 -26.84
N VAL A 1012 -0.01 37.97 -27.40
CA VAL A 1012 0.04 37.77 -28.85
C VAL A 1012 -1.29 37.25 -29.37
N LEU A 1013 -1.94 36.30 -28.70
CA LEU A 1013 -3.24 35.75 -29.08
C LEU A 1013 -4.36 36.80 -28.97
N ASP A 1014 -4.34 37.65 -27.96
CA ASP A 1014 -5.28 38.76 -27.80
C ASP A 1014 -5.12 39.76 -28.95
N ALA A 1015 -3.89 40.16 -29.27
CA ALA A 1015 -3.59 41.05 -30.40
C ALA A 1015 -3.85 40.42 -31.78
N LEU A 1016 -3.94 39.09 -31.87
CA LEU A 1016 -4.35 38.36 -33.06
C LEU A 1016 -5.87 38.22 -33.18
N SER A 1017 -6.58 38.35 -32.06
CA SER A 1017 -8.05 38.26 -31.99
C SER A 1017 -8.72 39.61 -32.30
N GLU A 1018 -8.03 40.72 -32.06
CA GLU A 1018 -8.37 42.08 -32.50
C GLU A 1018 -8.05 42.33 -33.99
#